data_AF-A0A8C7URG1-F1
#
_entry.id   AF-A0A8C7URG1-F1
#
_cell.length_a   1.000
_cell.length_b   1.000
_cell.length_c   1.000
_cell.angle_alpha   90.00
_cell.angle_beta   90.00
_cell.angle_gamma   90.00
#
_symmetry.space_group_name_H-M   'P 1'
#
loop_
_entity.id
_entity.type
_entity.pdbx_description
1 polymer ?
#
loop_
_entity_poly.entity_id
_entity_poly.type
_entity_poly.pdbx_seq_one_letter_code
_entity_poly.pdbx_strand_id
1 'polypeptide(L)'
;EYEAWIPPFIFTALSRSLFTPPCPENPFHSLTNCFLPQESGSIYLQFTCSTAMQLDVVFEVLEEFDWTSFSVVATRHHGYEDFLAMVEALTDGSFIGWEKKGVVMLNVSDDPGGTRASRLLKENEAQVRLLYCSQEEAALIFKAAWASGQAGHSHMWFAVGPALSGLGLEGLPKALFAVRPQGWRDEPRRRIAKGVSVLIHGAMALRKEYGWARGPHYFAGNCQTDGNQTQRVPDRIRFFSNITLSGRDYSFNSDGYLSNPVLDVISYTEGKGWEEVGTWQNGVLDLIIQPFSRYGSFLKPLDDTQHLKVVTLEERPFVIVEPADPGTNSCIRDSVPCRLPLNTTNVPVDEKSSKHCCKGFCIDVLKRLAKIVGFSYDLYLVTNGRHGKRGSDGQWNGMVGEVVYKRADMAIGSLTVNKERSEVVEFSVPFVETGISVMVSRSNGTVSPSAFLEPYSPAVWVMMFVMCLSVVAVTVFIFEFFSPVGYNRSLQSAKKTGGSKFTIGKSIWLLWALVFNNSVPVENPRGTTSKIMVLVWAFFAVIFLASYTANLAAFMIQEEYIDTVSGLSDKKFQQPTEQYPPLRFGTVPNGSTEENIRSNYANMHNFMIRNNQKGVEEAIDNLKTGKLDAFIYDAAVLNYMARKDEGCKVMTIGSGKVFATTGYGIALHKNTRWKRPVDLALLQLVGDDEIDMLERLWLSGICHNDKIEVMSSKLDIDNMAGVFYMLLVAMGLSLLVFAWEHLVYWKIRHCLGRSGGMDFLLALSREKGLGASTHHRLCLGSTVQKVGPRTSFLKVT
;
A
#
# COMPACT_ATOMS: atom_id res chain seq x y z
N GLU A 1 26.58 24.29 -25.32
CA GLU A 1 26.09 24.89 -24.06
C GLU A 1 24.85 24.15 -23.62
N TYR A 2 25.02 23.12 -22.78
CA TYR A 2 23.96 22.41 -22.07
C TYR A 2 24.60 21.97 -20.76
N GLU A 3 24.17 22.59 -19.66
CA GLU A 3 24.62 22.29 -18.30
C GLU A 3 23.73 21.22 -17.67
N ALA A 4 24.38 20.21 -17.08
CA ALA A 4 23.82 19.31 -16.09
C ALA A 4 24.65 19.50 -14.80
N TRP A 5 23.98 19.68 -13.66
CA TRP A 5 24.57 19.90 -12.35
C TRP A 5 24.43 18.67 -11.45
N ILE A 6 25.56 18.07 -11.08
CA ILE A 6 25.78 17.30 -9.83
C ILE A 6 27.22 17.61 -9.37
N PRO A 7 27.48 18.09 -8.13
CA PRO A 7 28.83 18.31 -7.64
C PRO A 7 29.41 17.11 -6.83
N PRO A 8 30.74 16.93 -6.84
CA PRO A 8 31.46 15.83 -6.18
C PRO A 8 32.02 16.23 -4.80
N PHE A 9 32.20 15.23 -3.91
CA PHE A 9 32.94 15.36 -2.66
C PHE A 9 33.95 14.23 -2.54
N ILE A 10 35.23 14.48 -2.85
CA ILE A 10 36.38 13.73 -2.32
C ILE A 10 37.60 14.66 -2.28
N PHE A 11 38.07 15.03 -1.09
CA PHE A 11 39.51 15.23 -0.82
C PHE A 11 39.79 15.26 0.69
N THR A 12 41.02 14.85 1.03
CA THR A 12 41.71 14.77 2.34
C THR A 12 41.50 13.45 3.11
N ALA A 13 42.53 12.69 3.51
CA ALA A 13 43.95 12.98 3.68
C ALA A 13 44.83 11.73 3.46
N LEU A 14 45.98 11.93 2.84
CA LEU A 14 47.08 10.97 2.69
C LEU A 14 48.24 11.43 3.57
N SER A 15 48.61 10.66 4.60
CA SER A 15 50.00 10.60 5.09
C SER A 15 50.17 9.45 6.10
N ARG A 16 51.22 8.65 5.86
CA ARG A 16 51.81 7.54 6.65
C ARG A 16 51.19 6.15 6.48
N SER A 17 51.84 5.31 5.67
CA SER A 17 52.85 4.36 6.20
C SER A 17 53.43 3.53 5.04
N LEU A 18 54.73 3.68 4.81
CA LEU A 18 55.55 2.76 4.01
C LEU A 18 55.93 1.55 4.86
N PHE A 19 55.96 0.38 4.20
CA PHE A 19 56.53 -0.94 4.55
C PHE A 19 55.52 -2.09 4.75
N THR A 20 55.24 -2.84 3.67
CA THR A 20 55.31 -4.33 3.51
C THR A 20 54.72 -4.77 2.15
N PRO A 21 55.19 -5.86 1.50
CA PRO A 21 54.84 -6.25 0.12
C PRO A 21 53.48 -6.97 -0.02
N PRO A 22 52.94 -7.20 -1.24
CA PRO A 22 51.54 -7.52 -1.48
C PRO A 22 51.24 -9.04 -1.42
N CYS A 23 50.06 -9.41 -0.93
CA CYS A 23 49.41 -10.71 -1.19
C CYS A 23 48.36 -10.55 -2.31
N PRO A 24 48.20 -11.54 -3.21
CA PRO A 24 47.28 -11.45 -4.34
C PRO A 24 45.83 -11.74 -3.96
N GLU A 25 44.93 -11.13 -4.73
CA GLU A 25 43.47 -11.17 -4.63
C GLU A 25 42.87 -12.54 -4.98
N ASN A 26 41.95 -13.02 -4.13
CA ASN A 26 40.73 -13.75 -4.51
C ASN A 26 39.76 -13.79 -3.31
N PRO A 27 38.50 -13.32 -3.43
CA PRO A 27 37.52 -13.37 -2.36
C PRO A 27 36.81 -14.74 -2.38
N PHE A 28 36.32 -15.19 -1.22
CA PHE A 28 35.70 -16.51 -0.98
C PHE A 28 36.68 -17.69 -0.87
N HIS A 29 37.58 -17.65 0.12
CA HIS A 29 38.09 -18.79 0.92
C HIS A 29 39.39 -18.39 1.63
N SER A 30 39.39 -17.41 2.55
CA SER A 30 40.58 -17.15 3.39
C SER A 30 40.38 -16.31 4.65
N LEU A 31 39.17 -16.20 5.21
CA LEU A 31 38.99 -15.52 6.51
C LEU A 31 39.20 -16.42 7.75
N THR A 32 39.57 -17.68 7.57
CA THR A 32 39.67 -18.67 8.66
C THR A 32 41.06 -18.88 9.26
N ASN A 33 42.11 -18.16 8.85
CA ASN A 33 43.49 -18.47 9.27
C ASN A 33 44.22 -17.39 10.09
N CYS A 34 43.52 -16.37 10.57
CA CYS A 34 44.00 -15.55 11.68
C CYS A 34 42.99 -15.73 12.82
N PHE A 35 43.46 -15.75 14.07
CA PHE A 35 42.66 -15.96 15.30
C PHE A 35 42.40 -17.43 15.67
N LEU A 36 43.47 -18.14 16.03
CA LEU A 36 43.37 -19.36 16.84
C LEU A 36 43.65 -19.00 18.32
N PRO A 37 42.67 -19.12 19.24
CA PRO A 37 42.90 -18.99 20.68
C PRO A 37 43.65 -20.18 21.29
N GLN A 38 44.11 -21.11 20.46
CA GLN A 38 44.75 -22.35 20.85
C GLN A 38 46.09 -22.52 20.09
N GLU A 39 47.13 -22.92 20.83
CA GLU A 39 48.45 -23.17 20.25
C GLU A 39 48.35 -24.25 19.16
N SER A 40 48.89 -23.96 17.97
CA SER A 40 48.79 -24.81 16.79
C SER A 40 49.36 -26.21 17.07
N GLY A 41 48.47 -27.21 17.06
CA GLY A 41 48.78 -28.62 17.31
C GLY A 41 48.62 -29.12 18.75
N SER A 42 48.11 -28.30 19.67
CA SER A 42 47.55 -28.79 20.93
C SER A 42 46.20 -29.49 20.68
N ILE A 43 45.89 -30.52 21.48
CA ILE A 43 44.61 -31.23 21.40
C ILE A 43 43.87 -30.98 22.70
N TYR A 44 42.85 -30.17 22.59
CA TYR A 44 41.96 -29.84 23.67
C TYR A 44 40.54 -30.05 23.16
N LEU A 45 39.75 -30.87 23.84
CA LEU A 45 38.39 -31.20 23.43
C LEU A 45 37.46 -30.88 24.60
N GLN A 46 36.44 -30.06 24.35
CA GLN A 46 35.41 -29.73 25.33
C GLN A 46 34.02 -30.14 24.83
N PHE A 47 33.21 -30.73 25.71
CA PHE A 47 31.79 -31.00 25.44
C PHE A 47 30.89 -29.76 25.47
N THR A 48 31.48 -28.58 25.58
CA THR A 48 30.80 -27.29 25.51
C THR A 48 30.67 -26.85 24.05
N CYS A 49 29.81 -25.87 23.83
CA CYS A 49 29.76 -25.12 22.59
C CYS A 49 30.74 -23.93 22.64
N SER A 50 31.12 -23.46 21.46
CA SER A 50 31.90 -22.24 21.30
C SER A 50 31.13 -21.01 21.81
N THR A 51 31.87 -19.96 22.18
CA THR A 51 31.27 -18.67 22.57
C THR A 51 30.45 -18.07 21.43
N ALA A 52 30.86 -18.27 20.17
CA ALA A 52 30.13 -17.85 18.98
C ALA A 52 28.72 -18.47 18.93
N MET A 53 28.61 -19.80 19.05
CA MET A 53 27.31 -20.48 19.07
C MET A 53 26.43 -20.05 20.25
N GLN A 54 27.03 -19.78 21.42
CA GLN A 54 26.26 -19.26 22.55
C GLN A 54 25.72 -17.86 22.26
N LEU A 55 26.50 -17.00 21.61
CA LEU A 55 26.06 -15.68 21.18
C LEU A 55 24.93 -15.78 20.16
N ASP A 56 25.05 -16.64 19.16
CA ASP A 56 24.00 -16.85 18.15
C ASP A 56 22.67 -17.20 18.83
N VAL A 57 22.67 -18.17 19.74
CA VAL A 57 21.46 -18.56 20.49
C VAL A 57 20.95 -17.42 21.38
N VAL A 58 21.83 -16.64 22.00
CA VAL A 58 21.41 -15.49 22.81
C VAL A 58 20.75 -14.42 21.95
N PHE A 59 21.32 -14.09 20.79
CA PHE A 59 20.75 -13.10 19.87
C PHE A 59 19.41 -13.57 19.30
N GLU A 60 19.25 -14.86 18.98
CA GLU A 60 17.96 -15.45 18.62
C GLU A 60 16.92 -15.31 19.73
N VAL A 61 17.32 -15.51 21.00
CA VAL A 61 16.43 -15.29 22.16
C VAL A 61 16.06 -13.81 22.29
N LEU A 62 17.02 -12.89 22.11
CA LEU A 62 16.76 -11.45 22.15
C LEU A 62 15.80 -11.02 21.05
N GLU A 63 15.94 -11.56 19.84
CA GLU A 63 15.02 -11.33 18.71
C GLU A 63 13.62 -11.85 19.02
N GLU A 64 13.49 -13.05 19.57
CA GLU A 64 12.21 -13.68 19.92
C GLU A 64 11.44 -12.91 21.02
N PHE A 65 12.11 -12.10 21.84
CA PHE A 65 11.47 -11.22 22.83
C PHE A 65 11.48 -9.72 22.46
N ASP A 66 11.94 -9.36 21.26
CA ASP A 66 12.07 -7.98 20.77
C ASP A 66 12.94 -7.08 21.69
N TRP A 67 13.97 -7.67 22.30
CA TRP A 67 14.92 -6.97 23.18
C TRP A 67 16.11 -6.44 22.39
N THR A 68 15.87 -5.34 21.66
CA THR A 68 16.83 -4.78 20.70
C THR A 68 17.88 -3.87 21.33
N SER A 69 17.61 -3.32 22.51
CA SER A 69 18.55 -2.46 23.25
C SER A 69 19.28 -3.26 24.32
N PHE A 70 20.61 -3.32 24.24
CA PHE A 70 21.42 -4.04 25.22
C PHE A 70 22.74 -3.33 25.53
N SER A 71 23.38 -3.76 26.61
CA SER A 71 24.75 -3.39 26.94
C SER A 71 25.62 -4.63 27.09
N VAL A 72 26.92 -4.44 26.88
CA VAL A 72 27.90 -5.51 27.06
C VAL A 72 28.71 -5.22 28.31
N VAL A 73 28.81 -6.20 29.21
CA VAL A 73 29.63 -6.15 30.42
C VAL A 73 30.69 -7.23 30.29
N ALA A 74 31.96 -6.83 30.21
CA ALA A 74 33.06 -7.76 30.06
C ALA A 74 34.19 -7.47 31.06
N THR A 75 34.87 -8.53 31.51
CA THR A 75 36.14 -8.41 32.22
C THR A 75 37.31 -8.59 31.27
N ARG A 76 38.54 -8.28 31.71
CA ARG A 76 39.77 -8.58 30.95
C ARG A 76 40.14 -10.07 30.95
N HIS A 77 39.14 -10.95 31.00
CA HIS A 77 39.34 -12.38 30.90
C HIS A 77 39.81 -12.76 29.49
N HIS A 78 40.58 -13.83 29.37
CA HIS A 78 41.10 -14.28 28.07
C HIS A 78 39.95 -14.52 27.07
N GLY A 79 40.10 -14.02 25.84
CA GLY A 79 39.06 -14.12 24.80
C GLY A 79 38.02 -12.98 24.80
N TYR A 80 38.16 -11.95 25.65
CA TYR A 80 37.20 -10.83 25.68
C TYR A 80 37.21 -9.99 24.39
N GLU A 81 38.36 -9.82 23.73
CA GLU A 81 38.46 -9.06 22.47
C GLU A 81 37.71 -9.76 21.35
N ASP A 82 37.88 -11.09 21.24
CA ASP A 82 37.15 -11.92 20.29
C ASP A 82 35.64 -11.86 20.56
N PHE A 83 35.24 -11.91 21.84
CA PHE A 83 33.84 -11.77 22.24
C PHE A 83 33.24 -10.42 21.81
N LEU A 84 33.95 -9.31 22.01
CA LEU A 84 33.49 -7.99 21.59
C LEU A 84 33.39 -7.90 20.05
N ALA A 85 34.38 -8.43 19.32
CA ALA A 85 34.38 -8.46 17.86
C ALA A 85 33.24 -9.33 17.30
N MET A 86 32.93 -10.47 17.93
CA MET A 86 31.80 -11.32 17.55
C MET A 86 30.46 -10.61 17.76
N VAL A 87 30.30 -9.92 18.89
CA VAL A 87 29.09 -9.11 19.15
C VAL A 87 28.92 -8.03 18.10
N GLU A 88 30.00 -7.33 17.72
CA GLU A 88 29.96 -6.31 16.66
C GLU A 88 29.61 -6.90 15.28
N ALA A 89 30.20 -8.03 14.92
CA ALA A 89 29.90 -8.72 13.67
C ALA A 89 28.42 -9.17 13.58
N LEU A 90 27.87 -9.68 14.68
CA LEU A 90 26.45 -10.09 14.75
C LEU A 90 25.50 -8.90 14.68
N THR A 91 25.85 -7.77 15.30
CA THR A 91 25.00 -6.56 15.24
C THR A 91 25.04 -5.91 13.88
N ASP A 92 26.21 -5.84 13.24
CA ASP A 92 26.39 -5.17 11.94
C ASP A 92 25.86 -6.02 10.77
N GLY A 93 25.90 -7.35 10.90
CA GLY A 93 25.41 -8.29 9.89
C GLY A 93 23.88 -8.47 9.87
N SER A 94 23.17 -7.95 10.86
CA SER A 94 21.73 -8.15 11.01
C SER A 94 20.92 -6.99 10.44
N PHE A 95 19.79 -7.28 9.77
CA PHE A 95 18.81 -6.27 9.35
C PHE A 95 18.03 -5.67 10.54
N ILE A 96 18.15 -6.29 11.71
CA ILE A 96 17.58 -5.82 12.97
C ILE A 96 18.47 -4.66 13.42
N GLY A 97 17.93 -3.43 13.46
CA GLY A 97 18.64 -2.26 13.99
C GLY A 97 18.90 -2.34 15.50
N TRP A 98 19.85 -3.16 15.92
CA TRP A 98 20.28 -3.35 17.31
C TRP A 98 20.83 -2.06 17.91
N GLU A 99 20.47 -1.77 19.16
CA GLU A 99 20.97 -0.58 19.87
C GLU A 99 21.94 -0.97 20.99
N LYS A 100 23.25 -0.98 20.66
CA LYS A 100 24.33 -1.18 21.64
C LYS A 100 24.51 0.10 22.47
N LYS A 101 23.92 0.16 23.67
CA LYS A 101 23.98 1.32 24.58
C LYS A 101 25.39 1.61 25.10
N GLY A 102 26.28 0.62 25.11
CA GLY A 102 27.68 0.78 25.47
C GLY A 102 28.33 -0.52 25.97
N VAL A 103 29.65 -0.46 26.13
CA VAL A 103 30.48 -1.57 26.67
C VAL A 103 31.05 -1.14 28.03
N VAL A 104 30.76 -1.91 29.07
CA VAL A 104 31.27 -1.73 30.43
C VAL A 104 32.41 -2.71 30.67
N MET A 105 33.64 -2.20 30.65
CA MET A 105 34.83 -2.99 30.97
C MET A 105 35.11 -2.91 32.47
N LEU A 106 35.06 -4.05 33.16
CA LEU A 106 35.29 -4.16 34.60
C LEU A 106 36.66 -4.80 34.86
N ASN A 107 37.45 -4.18 35.74
CA ASN A 107 38.69 -4.78 36.25
C ASN A 107 38.47 -5.21 37.71
N VAL A 108 38.19 -6.50 37.91
CA VAL A 108 37.81 -7.05 39.21
C VAL A 108 39.00 -7.11 40.18
N SER A 109 40.23 -7.19 39.66
CA SER A 109 41.47 -7.18 40.46
C SER A 109 41.67 -5.89 41.25
N ASP A 110 41.18 -4.76 40.73
CA ASP A 110 41.48 -3.43 41.25
C ASP A 110 40.40 -2.92 42.22
N ASP A 111 39.26 -3.61 42.32
CA ASP A 111 38.09 -3.18 43.10
C ASP A 111 37.44 -4.36 43.87
N PRO A 112 38.10 -4.88 44.92
CA PRO A 112 37.56 -5.99 45.73
C PRO A 112 36.28 -5.60 46.48
N GLY A 113 36.01 -4.30 46.65
CA GLY A 113 34.78 -3.78 47.25
C GLY A 113 33.63 -3.59 46.26
N GLY A 114 33.86 -3.70 44.95
CA GLY A 114 32.85 -3.56 43.90
C GLY A 114 32.22 -2.17 43.79
N THR A 115 32.82 -1.13 44.39
CA THR A 115 32.25 0.23 44.43
C THR A 115 32.34 0.95 43.08
N ARG A 116 33.47 0.79 42.39
CA ARG A 116 33.68 1.31 41.04
C ARG A 116 32.86 0.51 40.04
N ALA A 117 32.82 -0.83 40.20
CA ALA A 117 31.96 -1.69 39.38
C ALA A 117 30.48 -1.29 39.53
N SER A 118 29.99 -1.12 40.76
CA SER A 118 28.62 -0.67 41.04
C SER A 118 28.31 0.70 40.42
N ARG A 119 29.26 1.63 40.39
CA ARG A 119 29.07 2.95 39.75
C ARG A 119 28.96 2.83 38.24
N LEU A 120 29.89 2.13 37.59
CA LEU A 120 29.88 1.94 36.13
C LEU A 120 28.65 1.18 35.66
N LEU A 121 28.20 0.18 36.44
CA LEU A 121 26.95 -0.54 36.18
C LEU A 121 25.70 0.34 36.35
N LYS A 122 25.76 1.41 37.15
CA LYS A 122 24.65 2.35 37.35
C LYS A 122 24.62 3.46 36.29
N GLU A 123 25.76 3.84 35.74
CA GLU A 123 25.86 4.83 34.66
C GLU A 123 25.27 4.30 33.34
N ASN A 124 25.21 2.98 33.15
CA ASN A 124 24.57 2.36 31.99
C ASN A 124 23.08 2.08 32.24
N GLU A 125 22.21 2.71 31.46
CA GLU A 125 20.74 2.59 31.58
C GLU A 125 20.16 1.36 30.88
N ALA A 126 21.00 0.52 30.26
CA ALA A 126 20.53 -0.66 29.54
C ALA A 126 19.92 -1.71 30.48
N GLN A 127 18.67 -2.08 30.14
CA GLN A 127 17.87 -3.09 30.82
C GLN A 127 18.39 -4.52 30.59
N VAL A 128 18.88 -4.81 29.38
CA VAL A 128 19.48 -6.10 29.01
C VAL A 128 20.99 -6.01 29.00
N ARG A 129 21.66 -7.01 29.61
CA ARG A 129 23.11 -7.03 29.80
C ARG A 129 23.71 -8.37 29.40
N LEU A 130 24.63 -8.34 28.44
CA LEU A 130 25.46 -9.49 28.06
C LEU A 130 26.71 -9.51 28.93
N LEU A 131 26.90 -10.57 29.72
CA LEU A 131 28.03 -10.73 30.63
C LEU A 131 29.02 -11.74 30.08
N TYR A 132 30.28 -11.32 29.93
CA TYR A 132 31.42 -12.18 29.62
C TYR A 132 32.50 -12.03 30.70
N CYS A 133 32.70 -13.07 31.50
CA CYS A 133 33.71 -13.08 32.57
C CYS A 133 34.07 -14.51 32.98
N SER A 134 35.08 -14.64 33.84
CA SER A 134 35.35 -15.91 34.53
C SER A 134 34.33 -16.22 35.62
N GLN A 135 34.30 -17.47 36.07
CA GLN A 135 33.39 -17.93 37.12
C GLN A 135 33.59 -17.19 38.46
N GLU A 136 34.85 -16.93 38.84
CA GLU A 136 35.19 -16.25 40.09
C GLU A 136 34.82 -14.77 40.06
N GLU A 137 35.05 -14.12 38.91
CA GLU A 137 34.69 -12.72 38.70
C GLU A 137 33.18 -12.50 38.67
N ALA A 138 32.41 -13.42 38.09
CA ALA A 138 30.96 -13.34 38.01
C ALA A 138 30.30 -13.15 39.38
N ALA A 139 30.76 -13.86 40.42
CA ALA A 139 30.23 -13.74 41.78
C ALA A 139 30.43 -12.33 42.35
N LEU A 140 31.59 -11.71 42.10
CA LEU A 140 31.91 -10.35 42.54
C LEU A 140 31.10 -9.30 41.77
N ILE A 141 30.92 -9.50 40.46
CA ILE A 141 30.09 -8.63 39.61
C ILE A 141 28.64 -8.67 40.05
N PHE A 142 28.06 -9.86 40.29
CA PHE A 142 26.68 -9.96 40.75
C PHE A 142 26.47 -9.37 42.14
N LYS A 143 27.46 -9.48 43.04
CA LYS A 143 27.43 -8.77 44.32
C LYS A 143 27.40 -7.24 44.15
N ALA A 144 28.21 -6.71 43.22
CA ALA A 144 28.18 -5.28 42.87
C ALA A 144 26.87 -4.86 42.16
N ALA A 145 26.28 -5.75 41.36
CA ALA A 145 24.99 -5.55 40.71
C ALA A 145 23.85 -5.49 41.74
N TRP A 146 23.88 -6.33 42.78
CA TRP A 146 22.95 -6.25 43.90
C TRP A 146 23.10 -4.93 44.67
N ALA A 147 24.32 -4.46 44.93
CA ALA A 147 24.58 -3.19 45.60
C ALA A 147 24.08 -1.97 44.80
N SER A 148 24.05 -2.06 43.47
CA SER A 148 23.55 -1.01 42.58
C SER A 148 22.05 -1.13 42.24
N GLY A 149 21.36 -2.17 42.71
CA GLY A 149 19.96 -2.45 42.35
C GLY A 149 19.77 -2.97 40.91
N GLN A 150 20.85 -3.37 40.25
CA GLN A 150 20.93 -3.82 38.86
C GLN A 150 20.73 -5.34 38.70
N ALA A 151 20.55 -6.06 39.81
CA ALA A 151 20.26 -7.50 39.86
C ALA A 151 18.78 -7.82 40.20
N GLY A 152 17.94 -6.79 40.25
CA GLY A 152 16.50 -6.90 40.58
C GLY A 152 15.60 -7.16 39.38
N HIS A 153 14.29 -6.93 39.55
CA HIS A 153 13.26 -7.18 38.52
C HIS A 153 13.29 -6.18 37.33
N SER A 154 14.18 -5.19 37.36
CA SER A 154 14.29 -4.16 36.32
C SER A 154 15.35 -4.46 35.26
N HIS A 155 16.22 -5.46 35.48
CA HIS A 155 17.37 -5.75 34.62
C HIS A 155 17.51 -7.25 34.38
N MET A 156 17.91 -7.61 33.17
CA MET A 156 18.14 -8.99 32.75
C MET A 156 19.60 -9.22 32.38
N TRP A 157 20.13 -10.34 32.86
CA TRP A 157 21.49 -10.75 32.59
C TRP A 157 21.52 -11.97 31.67
N PHE A 158 22.38 -11.94 30.67
CA PHE A 158 22.70 -13.06 29.79
C PHE A 158 24.16 -13.39 29.99
N ALA A 159 24.46 -14.55 30.54
CA ALA A 159 25.83 -14.95 30.78
C ALA A 159 26.33 -15.85 29.64
N VAL A 160 27.41 -15.41 29.01
CA VAL A 160 28.02 -16.06 27.85
C VAL A 160 29.45 -16.48 28.22
N GLY A 161 29.84 -17.68 27.77
CA GLY A 161 31.17 -18.24 27.99
C GLY A 161 31.30 -19.02 29.32
N PRO A 162 32.49 -19.01 29.94
CA PRO A 162 32.80 -19.88 31.07
C PRO A 162 32.15 -19.44 32.38
N ALA A 163 31.58 -18.22 32.45
CA ALA A 163 31.06 -17.58 33.65
C ALA A 163 30.20 -18.48 34.55
N LEU A 164 29.37 -19.36 33.96
CA LEU A 164 28.40 -20.19 34.69
C LEU A 164 28.75 -21.69 34.79
N SER A 165 29.99 -22.10 34.51
CA SER A 165 30.36 -23.54 34.42
C SER A 165 30.26 -24.31 35.73
N GLY A 166 30.15 -23.61 36.88
CA GLY A 166 29.99 -24.21 38.20
C GLY A 166 29.50 -23.27 39.30
N LEU A 167 28.82 -22.16 38.97
CA LEU A 167 28.31 -21.22 39.97
C LEU A 167 27.25 -21.88 40.86
N GLY A 168 27.42 -21.74 42.18
CA GLY A 168 26.37 -22.06 43.16
C GLY A 168 25.16 -21.14 42.99
N LEU A 169 24.02 -21.55 43.53
CA LEU A 169 22.75 -20.81 43.44
C LEU A 169 22.74 -19.51 44.27
N GLU A 170 23.81 -19.21 45.00
CA GLU A 170 23.88 -18.08 45.92
C GLU A 170 24.38 -16.81 45.22
N GLY A 171 23.64 -15.70 45.38
CA GLY A 171 24.04 -14.37 44.87
C GLY A 171 23.77 -14.11 43.39
N LEU A 172 23.06 -15.00 42.68
CA LEU A 172 22.66 -14.79 41.29
C LEU A 172 21.61 -13.67 41.16
N PRO A 173 21.54 -12.97 40.01
CA PRO A 173 20.47 -12.04 39.70
C PRO A 173 19.11 -12.72 39.69
N LYS A 174 18.03 -11.96 39.91
CA LYS A 174 16.66 -12.50 39.89
C LYS A 174 16.24 -13.04 38.51
N ALA A 175 16.84 -12.54 37.45
CA ALA A 175 16.59 -12.97 36.08
C ALA A 175 17.92 -13.10 35.33
N LEU A 176 18.35 -14.35 35.12
CA LEU A 176 19.61 -14.69 34.45
C LEU A 176 19.37 -15.79 33.42
N PHE A 177 19.77 -15.52 32.18
CA PHE A 177 19.75 -16.48 31.08
C PHE A 177 21.15 -17.01 30.79
N ALA A 178 21.21 -18.28 30.40
CA ALA A 178 22.42 -18.92 29.94
C ALA A 178 22.11 -19.99 28.89
N VAL A 179 23.10 -20.27 28.05
CA VAL A 179 23.02 -21.33 27.04
C VAL A 179 23.96 -22.44 27.43
N ARG A 180 23.47 -23.69 27.42
CA ARG A 180 24.25 -24.87 27.82
C ARG A 180 24.03 -26.02 26.85
N PRO A 181 25.04 -26.87 26.61
CA PRO A 181 24.82 -28.08 25.81
C PRO A 181 23.86 -29.03 26.52
N GLN A 182 23.08 -29.77 25.73
CA GLN A 182 22.10 -30.72 26.23
C GLN A 182 22.75 -31.80 27.12
N GLY A 183 22.15 -32.05 28.29
CA GLY A 183 22.76 -32.91 29.31
C GLY A 183 23.62 -32.15 30.33
N TRP A 184 23.42 -30.84 30.45
CA TRP A 184 24.02 -30.02 31.52
C TRP A 184 23.58 -30.45 32.94
N ARG A 185 22.54 -31.27 33.09
CA ARG A 185 22.14 -31.95 34.34
C ARG A 185 22.66 -33.38 34.48
N ASP A 186 23.33 -33.94 33.47
CA ASP A 186 23.84 -35.31 33.54
C ASP A 186 24.82 -35.47 34.71
N GLU A 187 24.71 -36.59 35.42
CA GLU A 187 25.66 -36.96 36.45
C GLU A 187 27.09 -37.04 35.89
N PRO A 188 28.13 -36.69 36.70
CA PRO A 188 29.52 -36.75 36.26
C PRO A 188 29.91 -38.11 35.68
N ARG A 189 29.38 -39.21 36.23
CA ARG A 189 29.61 -40.58 35.74
C ARG A 189 29.18 -40.75 34.29
N ARG A 190 28.01 -40.22 33.93
CA ARG A 190 27.46 -40.31 32.57
C ARG A 190 28.25 -39.46 31.59
N ARG A 191 28.74 -38.29 32.01
CA ARG A 191 29.65 -37.45 31.20
C ARG A 191 30.99 -38.12 30.96
N ILE A 192 31.58 -38.72 32.00
CA ILE A 192 32.83 -39.46 31.89
C ILE A 192 32.65 -40.66 30.94
N ALA A 193 31.55 -41.41 31.04
CA ALA A 193 31.25 -42.52 30.13
C ALA A 193 31.19 -42.06 28.66
N LYS A 194 30.52 -40.93 28.38
CA LYS A 194 30.50 -40.30 27.04
C LYS A 194 31.90 -39.89 26.59
N GLY A 195 32.68 -39.24 27.47
CA GLY A 195 34.08 -38.86 27.24
C GLY A 195 34.97 -40.03 26.85
N VAL A 196 34.90 -41.12 27.62
CA VAL A 196 35.64 -42.35 27.35
C VAL A 196 35.22 -42.95 26.00
N SER A 197 33.93 -42.94 25.69
CA SER A 197 33.45 -43.46 24.40
C SER A 197 33.96 -42.64 23.22
N VAL A 198 33.96 -41.31 23.30
CA VAL A 198 34.53 -40.41 22.27
C VAL A 198 36.03 -40.68 22.09
N LEU A 199 36.78 -40.82 23.19
CA LEU A 199 38.20 -41.15 23.16
C LEU A 199 38.47 -42.52 22.52
N ILE A 200 37.63 -43.52 22.81
CA ILE A 200 37.72 -44.85 22.20
C ILE A 200 37.48 -44.77 20.68
N HIS A 201 36.47 -44.03 20.24
CA HIS A 201 36.21 -43.85 18.81
C HIS A 201 37.37 -43.14 18.08
N GLY A 202 37.90 -42.06 18.66
CA GLY A 202 39.07 -41.37 18.10
C GLY A 202 40.32 -42.25 18.09
N ALA A 203 40.54 -43.05 19.13
CA ALA A 203 41.64 -44.01 19.18
C ALA A 203 41.47 -45.14 18.15
N MET A 204 40.25 -45.63 17.93
CA MET A 204 39.94 -46.60 16.87
C MET A 204 40.20 -46.02 15.48
N ALA A 205 39.83 -44.77 15.24
CA ALA A 205 40.07 -44.07 13.98
C ALA A 205 41.58 -43.87 13.74
N LEU A 206 42.31 -43.40 14.75
CA LEU A 206 43.78 -43.26 14.72
C LEU A 206 44.47 -44.60 14.41
N ARG A 207 44.01 -45.68 15.06
CA ARG A 207 44.55 -47.03 14.86
C ARG A 207 44.30 -47.57 13.46
N LYS A 208 43.16 -47.24 12.86
CA LYS A 208 42.83 -47.66 11.48
C LYS A 208 43.81 -47.06 10.46
N GLU A 209 44.29 -45.85 10.70
CA GLU A 209 45.20 -45.14 9.78
C GLU A 209 46.69 -45.48 10.01
N TYR A 210 47.15 -45.53 11.27
CA TYR A 210 48.57 -45.76 11.58
C TYR A 210 48.95 -47.23 11.83
N GLY A 211 47.97 -48.14 11.92
CA GLY A 211 48.18 -49.58 12.10
C GLY A 211 48.82 -49.98 13.43
N TRP A 212 49.04 -51.29 13.62
CA TRP A 212 49.63 -51.88 14.84
C TRP A 212 51.16 -51.81 14.90
N ALA A 213 51.83 -51.40 13.82
CA ALA A 213 53.29 -51.46 13.68
C ALA A 213 54.04 -50.45 14.58
N ARG A 214 53.35 -49.42 15.07
CA ARG A 214 53.88 -48.45 16.04
C ARG A 214 53.35 -48.83 17.42
N GLY A 215 54.22 -49.34 18.29
CA GLY A 215 53.86 -49.77 19.65
C GLY A 215 53.31 -48.63 20.53
N PRO A 216 52.77 -48.94 21.73
CA PRO A 216 52.16 -47.96 22.64
C PRO A 216 53.06 -46.76 22.98
N HIS A 217 54.38 -47.00 23.03
CA HIS A 217 55.43 -46.00 23.28
C HIS A 217 55.54 -44.91 22.19
N TYR A 218 54.97 -45.12 21.00
CA TYR A 218 54.94 -44.09 19.95
C TYR A 218 53.91 -43.00 20.27
N PHE A 219 52.77 -43.37 20.86
CA PHE A 219 51.66 -42.45 21.13
C PHE A 219 51.65 -41.92 22.57
N ALA A 220 52.21 -42.68 23.52
CA ALA A 220 52.39 -42.26 24.90
C ALA A 220 53.81 -41.74 25.13
N GLY A 221 53.92 -40.54 25.69
CA GLY A 221 55.18 -39.88 26.03
C GLY A 221 55.23 -39.48 27.50
N ASN A 222 56.44 -39.33 28.04
CA ASN A 222 56.64 -38.75 29.37
C ASN A 222 57.03 -37.28 29.23
N CYS A 223 56.39 -36.41 30.02
CA CYS A 223 56.62 -34.96 29.96
C CYS A 223 58.10 -34.56 30.14
N GLN A 224 58.90 -35.41 30.79
CA GLN A 224 60.33 -35.16 31.04
C GLN A 224 61.25 -35.52 29.87
N THR A 225 60.88 -36.49 29.01
CA THR A 225 61.75 -36.99 27.93
C THR A 225 61.39 -36.42 26.56
N ASP A 226 60.15 -35.96 26.39
CA ASP A 226 59.57 -35.61 25.07
C ASP A 226 59.46 -34.11 24.80
N GLY A 227 60.12 -33.27 25.59
CA GLY A 227 60.01 -31.80 25.52
C GLY A 227 60.30 -31.16 24.14
N ASN A 228 60.97 -31.88 23.23
CA ASN A 228 61.27 -31.41 21.87
C ASN A 228 60.39 -32.02 20.75
N GLN A 229 59.48 -32.94 21.04
CA GLN A 229 58.57 -33.54 20.06
C GLN A 229 57.11 -33.31 20.45
N THR A 230 56.64 -32.07 20.29
CA THR A 230 55.26 -31.67 20.63
C THR A 230 54.20 -32.25 19.70
N GLN A 231 54.58 -32.75 18.51
CA GLN A 231 53.65 -33.27 17.50
C GLN A 231 54.15 -34.56 16.84
N ARG A 232 54.04 -35.70 17.53
CA ARG A 232 54.37 -37.02 16.93
C ARG A 232 53.38 -37.45 15.84
N VAL A 233 52.17 -36.92 15.87
CA VAL A 233 51.12 -37.15 14.87
C VAL A 233 50.54 -35.78 14.52
N PRO A 234 50.73 -35.29 13.28
CA PRO A 234 50.09 -34.06 12.82
C PRO A 234 48.57 -34.23 12.73
N ASP A 235 47.82 -33.15 12.90
CA ASP A 235 46.36 -33.10 12.74
C ASP A 235 45.55 -34.15 13.52
N ARG A 236 45.99 -34.50 14.74
CA ARG A 236 45.28 -35.48 15.60
C ARG A 236 43.81 -35.13 15.85
N ILE A 237 43.43 -33.86 15.78
CA ILE A 237 42.04 -33.42 15.96
C ILE A 237 41.12 -33.94 14.85
N ARG A 238 41.66 -34.24 13.65
CA ARG A 238 40.92 -34.85 12.53
C ARG A 238 40.26 -36.18 12.90
N PHE A 239 40.83 -36.93 13.83
CA PHE A 239 40.26 -38.21 14.28
C PHE A 239 39.01 -38.03 15.15
N PHE A 240 38.71 -36.79 15.56
CA PHE A 240 37.56 -36.44 16.38
C PHE A 240 36.51 -35.62 15.62
N SER A 241 36.69 -35.39 14.31
CA SER A 241 35.74 -34.59 13.52
C SER A 241 34.49 -35.36 13.06
N ASN A 242 34.45 -36.68 13.19
CA ASN A 242 33.30 -37.50 12.79
C ASN A 242 33.08 -38.63 13.79
N ILE A 243 32.35 -38.33 14.86
CA ILE A 243 32.03 -39.30 15.91
C ILE A 243 30.53 -39.26 16.17
N THR A 244 29.84 -40.37 15.89
CA THR A 244 28.42 -40.52 16.20
C THR A 244 28.25 -41.54 17.33
N LEU A 245 27.51 -41.18 18.38
CA LEU A 245 27.17 -42.07 19.49
C LEU A 245 25.67 -42.14 19.67
N SER A 246 25.12 -43.36 19.67
CA SER A 246 23.69 -43.61 19.97
C SER A 246 22.73 -42.74 19.14
N GLY A 247 23.07 -42.48 17.86
CA GLY A 247 22.26 -41.66 16.95
C GLY A 247 22.44 -40.14 17.08
N ARG A 248 23.38 -39.66 17.91
CA ARG A 248 23.73 -38.23 18.04
C ARG A 248 25.14 -37.97 17.55
N ASP A 249 25.35 -36.77 16.99
CA ASP A 249 26.66 -36.32 16.55
C ASP A 249 27.46 -35.70 17.71
N TYR A 250 28.70 -36.15 17.88
CA TYR A 250 29.69 -35.70 18.85
C TYR A 250 31.00 -35.32 18.14
N SER A 251 30.89 -34.84 16.91
CA SER A 251 31.99 -34.29 16.13
C SER A 251 32.54 -32.99 16.73
N PHE A 252 33.85 -32.78 16.59
CA PHE A 252 34.55 -31.59 17.07
C PHE A 252 35.07 -30.72 15.92
N ASN A 253 35.08 -29.41 16.14
CA ASN A 253 35.67 -28.39 15.27
C ASN A 253 37.20 -28.35 15.41
N SER A 254 37.86 -27.57 14.54
CA SER A 254 39.30 -27.26 14.62
C SER A 254 39.71 -26.70 15.99
N ASP A 255 38.80 -26.01 16.65
CA ASP A 255 39.03 -25.32 17.92
C ASP A 255 38.73 -26.20 19.14
N GLY A 256 38.35 -27.46 18.91
CA GLY A 256 38.11 -28.42 19.99
C GLY A 256 36.74 -28.35 20.67
N TYR A 257 35.80 -27.56 20.14
CA TYR A 257 34.40 -27.53 20.57
C TYR A 257 33.52 -28.47 19.74
N LEU A 258 32.32 -28.80 20.23
CA LEU A 258 31.34 -29.57 19.45
C LEU A 258 30.90 -28.81 18.19
N SER A 259 30.81 -29.50 17.06
CA SER A 259 30.47 -28.90 15.76
C SER A 259 28.98 -28.57 15.60
N ASN A 260 28.10 -29.49 16.00
CA ASN A 260 26.65 -29.36 15.91
C ASN A 260 25.97 -29.84 17.20
N PRO A 261 26.21 -29.19 18.35
CA PRO A 261 25.58 -29.55 19.60
C PRO A 261 24.11 -29.12 19.63
N VAL A 262 23.26 -29.93 20.28
CA VAL A 262 21.94 -29.46 20.74
C VAL A 262 22.16 -28.61 21.99
N LEU A 263 21.63 -27.39 21.99
CA LEU A 263 21.80 -26.42 23.07
C LEU A 263 20.49 -26.22 23.81
N ASP A 264 20.52 -26.25 25.13
CA ASP A 264 19.40 -25.91 26.01
C ASP A 264 19.57 -24.45 26.47
N VAL A 265 18.51 -23.66 26.30
CA VAL A 265 18.37 -22.31 26.85
C VAL A 265 17.79 -22.44 28.25
N ILE A 266 18.53 -21.98 29.25
CA ILE A 266 18.13 -22.06 30.65
C ILE A 266 17.96 -20.67 31.25
N SER A 267 16.98 -20.55 32.13
CA SER A 267 16.73 -19.34 32.91
C SER A 267 16.75 -19.66 34.39
N TYR A 268 17.34 -18.77 35.18
CA TYR A 268 17.34 -18.84 36.63
C TYR A 268 16.25 -17.93 37.19
N THR A 269 15.37 -18.50 38.02
CA THR A 269 14.35 -17.76 38.77
C THR A 269 14.51 -18.02 40.27
N GLU A 270 14.47 -16.95 41.06
CA GLU A 270 14.53 -17.02 42.52
C GLU A 270 13.43 -17.96 43.09
N GLY A 271 13.83 -18.98 43.84
CA GLY A 271 12.93 -19.97 44.46
C GLY A 271 12.63 -21.22 43.62
N LYS A 272 12.64 -21.14 42.29
CA LYS A 272 12.46 -22.30 41.38
C LYS A 272 13.78 -22.93 40.93
N GLY A 273 14.88 -22.16 40.98
CA GLY A 273 16.18 -22.58 40.50
C GLY A 273 16.33 -22.43 38.99
N TRP A 274 17.19 -23.24 38.39
CA TRP A 274 17.37 -23.27 36.94
C TRP A 274 16.22 -24.02 36.26
N GLU A 275 15.57 -23.40 35.30
CA GLU A 275 14.51 -23.98 34.46
C GLU A 275 14.96 -24.00 33.00
N GLU A 276 14.53 -25.01 32.26
CA GLU A 276 14.75 -25.13 30.82
C GLU A 276 13.64 -24.35 30.10
N VAL A 277 14.04 -23.35 29.32
CA VAL A 277 13.13 -22.43 28.62
C VAL A 277 12.97 -22.80 27.16
N GLY A 278 14.00 -23.38 26.54
CA GLY A 278 13.95 -23.81 25.15
C GLY A 278 15.14 -24.66 24.74
N THR A 279 15.07 -25.19 23.54
CA THR A 279 16.11 -25.99 22.89
C THR A 279 16.44 -25.39 21.53
N TRP A 280 17.72 -25.31 21.21
CA TRP A 280 18.23 -24.85 19.91
C TRP A 280 18.94 -26.00 19.20
N GLN A 281 18.51 -26.28 17.97
CA GLN A 281 19.06 -27.33 17.12
C GLN A 281 19.00 -26.92 15.65
N ASN A 282 20.10 -27.11 14.91
CA ASN A 282 20.20 -26.84 13.46
C ASN A 282 19.78 -25.41 13.07
N GLY A 283 20.11 -24.41 13.88
CA GLY A 283 19.73 -23.02 13.62
C GLY A 283 18.30 -22.65 14.00
N VAL A 284 17.52 -23.57 14.58
CA VAL A 284 16.13 -23.30 15.01
C VAL A 284 16.05 -23.29 16.53
N LEU A 285 15.54 -22.18 17.08
CA LEU A 285 15.18 -22.06 18.50
C LEU A 285 13.72 -22.49 18.72
N ASP A 286 13.55 -23.57 19.49
CA ASP A 286 12.26 -24.06 19.97
C ASP A 286 12.11 -23.71 21.45
N LEU A 287 11.31 -22.68 21.76
CA LEU A 287 10.97 -22.33 23.14
C LEU A 287 9.90 -23.29 23.68
N ILE A 288 10.19 -23.93 24.80
CA ILE A 288 9.28 -24.83 25.53
C ILE A 288 8.33 -24.03 26.42
N ILE A 289 8.85 -22.95 27.02
CA ILE A 289 8.10 -22.03 27.88
C ILE A 289 8.42 -20.62 27.39
N GLN A 290 7.41 -19.78 27.20
CA GLN A 290 7.61 -18.33 27.10
C GLN A 290 7.52 -17.80 28.53
N PRO A 291 8.63 -17.33 29.16
CA PRO A 291 8.60 -16.86 30.55
C PRO A 291 8.25 -15.36 30.66
N PHE A 292 8.40 -14.61 29.56
CA PHE A 292 8.18 -13.16 29.50
C PHE A 292 7.29 -12.77 28.33
N SER A 293 6.57 -11.66 28.49
CA SER A 293 5.80 -11.05 27.41
C SER A 293 6.73 -10.35 26.41
N ARG A 294 6.57 -10.63 25.11
CA ARG A 294 7.25 -9.90 24.02
C ARG A 294 6.86 -8.41 23.98
N TYR A 295 5.61 -8.08 24.28
CA TYR A 295 5.06 -6.71 24.14
C TYR A 295 4.57 -6.08 25.45
N GLY A 296 4.84 -6.75 26.58
CA GLY A 296 4.47 -6.28 27.92
C GLY A 296 5.56 -5.41 28.53
N SER A 297 5.34 -4.96 29.76
CA SER A 297 6.40 -4.29 30.53
C SER A 297 7.58 -5.24 30.77
N PHE A 298 8.80 -4.73 30.56
CA PHE A 298 10.06 -5.45 30.70
C PHE A 298 10.12 -6.28 32.01
N LEU A 299 10.43 -7.58 31.89
CA LEU A 299 10.57 -8.55 32.99
C LEU A 299 9.36 -8.78 33.89
N LYS A 300 8.17 -8.35 33.48
CA LYS A 300 6.95 -8.80 34.14
C LYS A 300 6.76 -10.29 33.80
N PRO A 301 6.82 -11.20 34.79
CA PRO A 301 6.56 -12.60 34.54
C PRO A 301 5.14 -12.72 33.97
N LEU A 302 4.97 -13.65 33.05
CA LEU A 302 3.64 -14.02 32.57
C LEU A 302 2.87 -14.61 33.74
N ASP A 303 2.02 -13.78 34.36
CA ASP A 303 0.91 -14.28 35.13
C ASP A 303 -0.04 -14.92 34.11
N ASP A 304 -0.37 -16.21 34.24
CA ASP A 304 -1.25 -16.92 33.31
C ASP A 304 -2.57 -16.17 33.07
N THR A 305 -2.96 -15.31 34.02
CA THR A 305 -4.14 -14.47 33.90
C THR A 305 -3.99 -13.31 32.90
N GLN A 306 -2.77 -12.92 32.52
CA GLN A 306 -2.43 -11.77 31.68
C GLN A 306 -1.99 -12.14 30.25
N HIS A 307 -1.95 -13.42 29.92
CA HIS A 307 -1.71 -13.90 28.56
C HIS A 307 -3.02 -14.14 27.82
N LEU A 308 -3.15 -13.56 26.62
CA LEU A 308 -4.38 -13.58 25.83
C LEU A 308 -4.16 -14.31 24.49
N LYS A 309 -5.11 -15.16 24.11
CA LYS A 309 -5.14 -15.71 22.75
C LYS A 309 -5.91 -14.77 21.83
N VAL A 310 -5.24 -14.26 20.80
CA VAL A 310 -5.81 -13.29 19.86
C VAL A 310 -6.02 -13.95 18.50
N VAL A 311 -7.26 -13.96 18.02
CA VAL A 311 -7.59 -14.44 16.68
C VAL A 311 -7.71 -13.29 15.70
N THR A 312 -7.22 -13.49 14.48
CA THR A 312 -7.32 -12.52 13.39
C THR A 312 -7.66 -13.18 12.05
N LEU A 313 -7.92 -12.35 11.04
CA LEU A 313 -8.28 -12.76 9.68
C LEU A 313 -7.45 -11.93 8.69
N GLU A 314 -6.98 -12.57 7.62
CA GLU A 314 -6.33 -11.90 6.51
C GLU A 314 -7.31 -11.01 5.73
N GLU A 315 -7.10 -9.69 5.74
CA GLU A 315 -7.83 -8.73 4.93
C GLU A 315 -6.98 -7.46 4.75
N ARG A 316 -6.59 -7.16 3.51
CA ARG A 316 -5.76 -6.00 3.18
C ARG A 316 -6.59 -4.70 3.27
N PRO A 317 -6.09 -3.60 3.87
CA PRO A 317 -4.74 -3.37 4.43
C PRO A 317 -4.62 -3.65 5.95
N PHE A 318 -5.67 -4.16 6.59
CA PHE A 318 -5.75 -4.29 8.04
C PHE A 318 -4.83 -5.38 8.60
N VAL A 319 -4.80 -6.53 7.93
CA VAL A 319 -3.97 -7.68 8.29
C VAL A 319 -3.47 -8.33 7.00
N ILE A 320 -2.17 -8.34 6.84
CA ILE A 320 -1.41 -8.87 5.71
C ILE A 320 -0.60 -10.03 6.25
N VAL A 321 -0.73 -11.19 5.62
CA VAL A 321 -0.01 -12.41 5.98
C VAL A 321 1.07 -12.66 4.94
N GLU A 322 2.31 -12.79 5.40
CA GLU A 322 3.45 -13.17 4.58
C GLU A 322 4.10 -14.44 5.16
N PRO A 323 4.63 -15.34 4.33
CA PRO A 323 5.42 -16.47 4.83
C PRO A 323 6.69 -15.96 5.51
N ALA A 324 7.14 -16.65 6.57
CA ALA A 324 8.44 -16.37 7.18
C ALA A 324 9.59 -16.66 6.18
N ASP A 325 10.71 -15.97 6.33
CA ASP A 325 11.85 -16.17 5.45
C ASP A 325 12.39 -17.59 5.58
N PRO A 326 12.59 -18.34 4.48
CA PRO A 326 12.97 -19.76 4.53
C PRO A 326 14.38 -20.00 5.10
N GLY A 327 15.23 -18.97 5.19
CA GLY A 327 16.58 -19.05 5.74
C GLY A 327 16.64 -18.87 7.25
N THR A 328 15.91 -17.90 7.80
CA THR A 328 15.95 -17.55 9.24
C THR A 328 14.73 -18.05 10.00
N ASN A 329 13.64 -18.39 9.30
CA ASN A 329 12.35 -18.77 9.88
C ASN A 329 11.82 -17.75 10.91
N SER A 330 12.29 -16.50 10.79
CA SER A 330 11.97 -15.36 11.64
C SER A 330 11.18 -14.31 10.87
N CYS A 331 10.58 -13.38 11.60
CA CYS A 331 9.70 -12.35 11.05
C CYS A 331 10.39 -10.98 11.09
N ILE A 332 10.21 -10.19 10.03
CA ILE A 332 10.72 -8.81 9.95
C ILE A 332 10.10 -7.96 11.08
N ARG A 333 10.83 -6.98 11.63
CA ARG A 333 10.46 -6.14 12.80
C ARG A 333 9.00 -5.65 12.86
N ASP A 334 8.48 -5.16 11.74
CA ASP A 334 7.12 -4.61 11.71
C ASP A 334 6.03 -5.69 11.73
N SER A 335 6.41 -6.96 11.53
CA SER A 335 5.51 -8.11 11.56
C SER A 335 5.56 -8.87 12.89
N VAL A 336 4.47 -9.55 13.20
CA VAL A 336 4.30 -10.39 14.39
C VAL A 336 4.15 -11.83 13.92
N PRO A 337 4.83 -12.81 14.54
CA PRO A 337 4.61 -14.20 14.22
C PRO A 337 3.17 -14.58 14.52
N CYS A 338 2.50 -15.13 13.52
CA CYS A 338 1.14 -15.65 13.62
C CYS A 338 1.11 -17.11 13.18
N ARG A 339 0.39 -17.93 13.95
CA ARG A 339 0.22 -19.35 13.63
C ARG A 339 -0.96 -19.52 12.68
N LEU A 340 -0.76 -20.30 11.63
CA LEU A 340 -1.85 -20.81 10.82
C LEU A 340 -2.18 -22.23 11.31
N PRO A 341 -3.31 -22.43 12.03
CA PRO A 341 -3.76 -23.77 12.37
C PRO A 341 -4.12 -24.53 11.09
N LEU A 342 -3.26 -25.47 10.68
CA LEU A 342 -3.50 -26.36 9.54
C LEU A 342 -4.70 -27.25 9.84
N ASN A 343 -5.72 -27.18 9.00
CA ASN A 343 -6.95 -27.97 9.16
C ASN A 343 -6.85 -29.35 8.50
N THR A 344 -5.69 -30.00 8.58
CA THR A 344 -5.41 -31.21 7.79
C THR A 344 -5.32 -32.43 8.71
N THR A 345 -6.40 -33.21 8.77
CA THR A 345 -6.48 -34.49 9.50
C THR A 345 -5.62 -35.62 8.91
N ASN A 346 -4.67 -35.34 8.01
CA ASN A 346 -3.89 -36.35 7.26
C ASN A 346 -2.41 -35.98 7.03
N VAL A 347 -1.82 -35.08 7.81
CA VAL A 347 -0.38 -34.79 7.72
C VAL A 347 0.33 -35.40 8.94
N PRO A 348 1.46 -36.12 8.76
CA PRO A 348 2.22 -36.66 9.88
C PRO A 348 2.61 -35.54 10.85
N VAL A 349 2.61 -35.89 12.14
CA VAL A 349 2.72 -35.03 13.33
C VAL A 349 3.97 -34.13 13.38
N ASP A 350 4.88 -34.21 12.40
CA ASP A 350 6.12 -33.44 12.31
C ASP A 350 6.01 -32.10 11.53
N GLU A 351 4.93 -31.83 10.79
CA GLU A 351 4.69 -30.49 10.21
C GLU A 351 3.92 -29.61 11.21
N LYS A 352 4.62 -29.19 12.28
CA LYS A 352 4.19 -28.09 13.16
C LYS A 352 3.76 -26.90 12.30
N SER A 353 2.64 -26.26 12.66
CA SER A 353 2.10 -25.04 12.05
C SER A 353 3.19 -24.13 11.47
N SER A 354 3.20 -23.92 10.16
CA SER A 354 4.16 -23.01 9.53
C SER A 354 4.01 -21.62 10.16
N LYS A 355 5.13 -21.08 10.65
CA LYS A 355 5.19 -19.71 11.18
C LYS A 355 4.93 -18.76 10.01
N HIS A 356 3.92 -17.92 10.14
CA HIS A 356 3.66 -16.83 9.21
C HIS A 356 3.93 -15.50 9.92
N CYS A 357 4.17 -14.46 9.15
CA CYS A 357 4.42 -13.12 9.63
C CYS A 357 3.23 -12.24 9.29
N CYS A 358 2.52 -11.78 10.32
CA CYS A 358 1.35 -10.92 10.20
C CYS A 358 1.75 -9.46 10.42
N LYS A 359 1.38 -8.56 9.51
CA LYS A 359 1.59 -7.11 9.62
C LYS A 359 0.35 -6.34 9.16
N GLY A 360 0.22 -5.07 9.51
CA GLY A 360 -0.88 -4.23 9.05
C GLY A 360 -1.46 -3.36 10.15
N PHE A 361 -2.45 -2.54 9.77
CA PHE A 361 -3.06 -1.55 10.65
C PHE A 361 -3.57 -2.14 11.97
N CYS A 362 -4.28 -3.28 11.93
CA CYS A 362 -4.81 -3.92 13.14
C CYS A 362 -3.71 -4.52 14.01
N ILE A 363 -2.61 -4.97 13.42
CA ILE A 363 -1.48 -5.54 14.14
C ILE A 363 -0.71 -4.45 14.90
N ASP A 364 -0.53 -3.28 14.29
CA ASP A 364 0.11 -2.14 14.96
C ASP A 364 -0.74 -1.59 16.10
N VAL A 365 -2.07 -1.53 15.92
CA VAL A 365 -3.00 -1.20 17.01
C VAL A 365 -2.87 -2.22 18.15
N LEU A 366 -2.80 -3.53 17.85
CA LEU A 366 -2.62 -4.56 18.86
C LEU A 366 -1.30 -4.42 19.63
N LYS A 367 -0.18 -4.13 18.93
CA LYS A 367 1.13 -3.88 19.54
C LYS A 367 1.07 -2.72 20.54
N ARG A 368 0.46 -1.60 20.14
CA ARG A 368 0.32 -0.41 20.99
C ARG A 368 -0.60 -0.67 22.19
N LEU A 369 -1.70 -1.38 22.00
CA LEU A 369 -2.60 -1.79 23.09
C LEU A 369 -1.91 -2.71 24.10
N ALA A 370 -1.15 -3.70 23.62
CA ALA A 370 -0.39 -4.60 24.49
C ALA A 370 0.61 -3.85 25.36
N LYS A 371 1.29 -2.82 24.79
CA LYS A 371 2.24 -1.97 25.50
C LYS A 371 1.59 -1.06 26.56
N ILE A 372 0.46 -0.44 26.24
CA ILE A 372 -0.24 0.49 27.16
C ILE A 372 -0.92 -0.28 28.30
N VAL A 373 -1.64 -1.36 27.96
CA VAL A 373 -2.40 -2.16 28.94
C VAL A 373 -1.50 -3.14 29.70
N GLY A 374 -0.40 -3.57 29.09
CA GLY A 374 0.60 -4.44 29.70
C GLY A 374 0.21 -5.92 29.74
N PHE A 375 -0.39 -6.43 28.66
CA PHE A 375 -0.69 -7.86 28.47
C PHE A 375 0.21 -8.49 27.40
N SER A 376 0.34 -9.81 27.42
CA SER A 376 0.99 -10.59 26.36
C SER A 376 -0.05 -11.28 25.49
N TYR A 377 0.28 -11.57 24.24
CA TYR A 377 -0.65 -12.28 23.38
C TYR A 377 0.02 -13.26 22.42
N ASP A 378 -0.74 -14.32 22.09
CA ASP A 378 -0.46 -15.25 21.00
C ASP A 378 -1.42 -14.97 19.84
N LEU A 379 -0.87 -14.60 18.68
CA LEU A 379 -1.66 -14.28 17.48
C LEU A 379 -1.81 -15.52 16.59
N TYR A 380 -3.03 -15.81 16.16
CA TYR A 380 -3.28 -16.87 15.19
C TYR A 380 -4.39 -16.51 14.20
N LEU A 381 -4.32 -17.12 13.03
CA LEU A 381 -5.30 -16.92 11.96
C LEU A 381 -6.50 -17.86 12.13
N VAL A 382 -7.69 -17.36 11.82
CA VAL A 382 -8.91 -18.18 11.87
C VAL A 382 -8.87 -19.29 10.81
N THR A 383 -9.17 -20.53 11.21
CA THR A 383 -9.16 -21.73 10.35
C THR A 383 -10.10 -21.64 9.15
N ASN A 384 -11.24 -20.96 9.31
CA ASN A 384 -12.33 -20.92 8.33
C ASN A 384 -12.24 -19.73 7.36
N GLY A 385 -11.30 -18.80 7.56
CA GLY A 385 -11.15 -17.60 6.71
C GLY A 385 -12.38 -16.69 6.65
N ARG A 386 -13.18 -16.59 7.74
CA ARG A 386 -14.42 -15.80 7.78
C ARG A 386 -14.50 -14.96 9.07
N HIS A 387 -15.10 -13.77 8.99
CA HIS A 387 -15.30 -12.90 10.17
C HIS A 387 -16.25 -13.50 11.22
N GLY A 388 -17.33 -14.13 10.77
CA GLY A 388 -18.27 -14.84 11.62
C GLY A 388 -19.72 -14.45 11.36
N LYS A 389 -20.52 -15.47 11.09
CA LYS A 389 -21.96 -15.44 10.81
C LYS A 389 -22.65 -16.52 11.63
N ARG A 390 -23.90 -16.26 12.00
CA ARG A 390 -24.77 -17.25 12.60
C ARG A 390 -25.24 -18.24 11.53
N GLY A 391 -24.87 -19.51 11.68
CA GLY A 391 -25.35 -20.58 10.82
C GLY A 391 -26.84 -20.85 11.00
N SER A 392 -27.44 -21.60 10.07
CA SER A 392 -28.83 -22.08 10.19
C SER A 392 -29.06 -22.86 11.48
N ASP A 393 -28.03 -23.54 11.96
CA ASP A 393 -28.07 -24.42 13.12
C ASP A 393 -27.92 -23.66 14.45
N GLY A 394 -27.91 -22.32 14.39
CA GLY A 394 -27.73 -21.43 15.53
C GLY A 394 -26.28 -21.29 16.02
N GLN A 395 -25.34 -22.06 15.48
CA GLN A 395 -23.92 -21.99 15.82
C GLN A 395 -23.21 -20.82 15.12
N TRP A 396 -22.21 -20.26 15.80
CA TRP A 396 -21.35 -19.21 15.24
C TRP A 396 -20.10 -19.81 14.60
N ASN A 397 -19.70 -19.27 13.45
CA ASN A 397 -18.47 -19.60 12.76
C ASN A 397 -17.48 -18.42 12.76
N GLY A 398 -16.31 -18.60 12.15
CA GLY A 398 -15.32 -17.55 11.96
C GLY A 398 -14.70 -17.04 13.25
N MET A 399 -14.15 -15.81 13.21
CA MET A 399 -13.51 -15.17 14.38
C MET A 399 -14.47 -15.03 15.56
N VAL A 400 -15.73 -14.66 15.31
CA VAL A 400 -16.76 -14.56 16.36
C VAL A 400 -17.00 -15.92 17.03
N GLY A 401 -17.03 -17.01 16.26
CA GLY A 401 -17.15 -18.36 16.82
C GLY A 401 -16.01 -18.72 17.77
N GLU A 402 -14.76 -18.42 17.39
CA GLU A 402 -13.58 -18.70 18.22
C GLU A 402 -13.63 -17.98 19.58
N VAL A 403 -14.13 -16.75 19.61
CA VAL A 403 -14.38 -16.00 20.85
C VAL A 403 -15.59 -16.59 21.61
N VAL A 404 -16.70 -16.88 20.96
CA VAL A 404 -17.88 -17.45 21.65
C VAL A 404 -17.56 -18.80 22.33
N TYR A 405 -16.73 -19.63 21.69
CA TYR A 405 -16.32 -20.94 22.23
C TYR A 405 -15.10 -20.89 23.17
N LYS A 406 -14.62 -19.70 23.55
CA LYS A 406 -13.46 -19.51 24.45
C LYS A 406 -12.17 -20.15 23.95
N ARG A 407 -11.98 -20.20 22.64
CA ARG A 407 -10.70 -20.60 22.01
C ARG A 407 -9.76 -19.40 21.87
N ALA A 408 -10.32 -18.23 21.59
CA ALA A 408 -9.66 -16.93 21.63
C ALA A 408 -10.24 -16.08 22.75
N ASP A 409 -9.43 -15.28 23.43
CA ASP A 409 -9.88 -14.29 24.41
C ASP A 409 -10.31 -12.97 23.78
N MET A 410 -9.75 -12.68 22.61
CA MET A 410 -9.93 -11.45 21.85
C MET A 410 -9.87 -11.74 20.35
N ALA A 411 -10.69 -11.05 19.57
CA ALA A 411 -10.59 -11.02 18.11
C ALA A 411 -10.36 -9.59 17.61
N ILE A 412 -9.36 -9.42 16.76
CA ILE A 412 -9.01 -8.14 16.14
C ILE A 412 -8.85 -8.29 14.62
N GLY A 413 -9.37 -7.30 13.91
CA GLY A 413 -9.36 -7.23 12.45
C GLY A 413 -10.40 -6.20 11.99
N SER A 414 -10.77 -6.29 10.72
CA SER A 414 -11.88 -5.59 10.06
C SER A 414 -13.27 -6.09 10.52
N LEU A 415 -13.46 -6.32 11.82
CA LEU A 415 -14.69 -6.84 12.38
C LEU A 415 -15.69 -5.71 12.65
N THR A 416 -16.70 -5.60 11.82
CA THR A 416 -17.79 -4.62 11.96
C THR A 416 -18.70 -4.91 13.16
N VAL A 417 -19.02 -3.86 13.91
CA VAL A 417 -19.97 -3.93 15.03
C VAL A 417 -21.41 -4.01 14.49
N ASN A 418 -22.11 -5.08 14.88
CA ASN A 418 -23.51 -5.32 14.52
C ASN A 418 -24.30 -5.74 15.78
N LYS A 419 -25.62 -5.52 15.75
CA LYS A 419 -26.56 -5.93 16.81
C LYS A 419 -26.46 -7.42 17.12
N GLU A 420 -26.55 -8.29 16.10
CA GLU A 420 -26.52 -9.74 16.30
C GLU A 420 -25.20 -10.23 16.92
N ARG A 421 -24.06 -9.62 16.54
CA ARG A 421 -22.76 -9.97 17.11
C ARG A 421 -22.63 -9.45 18.54
N SER A 422 -23.14 -8.25 18.82
CA SER A 422 -23.12 -7.63 20.16
C SER A 422 -23.98 -8.40 21.18
N GLU A 423 -24.92 -9.22 20.70
CA GLU A 423 -25.70 -10.13 21.55
C GLU A 423 -24.90 -11.32 22.06
N VAL A 424 -23.76 -11.69 21.44
CA VAL A 424 -22.97 -12.87 21.82
C VAL A 424 -21.56 -12.54 22.30
N VAL A 425 -20.95 -11.49 21.76
CA VAL A 425 -19.64 -10.97 22.17
C VAL A 425 -19.75 -9.53 22.63
N GLU A 426 -18.76 -9.06 23.38
CA GLU A 426 -18.70 -7.69 23.85
C GLU A 426 -17.68 -6.91 23.01
N PHE A 427 -18.13 -5.83 22.36
CA PHE A 427 -17.25 -5.01 21.53
C PHE A 427 -16.58 -3.88 22.32
N SER A 428 -15.38 -3.51 21.88
CA SER A 428 -14.73 -2.27 22.29
C SER A 428 -15.38 -1.04 21.66
N VAL A 429 -14.94 0.14 22.08
CA VAL A 429 -15.15 1.37 21.29
C VAL A 429 -14.56 1.18 19.88
N PRO A 430 -15.23 1.68 18.82
CA PRO A 430 -14.71 1.56 17.47
C PRO A 430 -13.46 2.45 17.30
N PHE A 431 -12.41 1.90 16.69
CA PHE A 431 -11.14 2.61 16.45
C PHE A 431 -11.00 3.14 15.02
N VAL A 432 -11.84 2.69 14.10
CA VAL A 432 -11.98 3.22 12.74
C VAL A 432 -13.46 3.31 12.43
N GLU A 433 -13.88 4.48 11.96
CA GLU A 433 -15.24 4.68 11.44
C GLU A 433 -15.34 4.10 10.02
N THR A 434 -16.35 3.28 9.79
CA THR A 434 -16.61 2.69 8.48
C THR A 434 -18.11 2.52 8.24
N GLY A 435 -18.49 1.91 7.13
CA GLY A 435 -19.87 1.70 6.77
C GLY A 435 -20.02 0.88 5.50
N ILE A 436 -21.24 0.81 4.99
CA ILE A 436 -21.50 0.27 3.67
C ILE A 436 -21.29 1.39 2.66
N SER A 437 -20.44 1.16 1.67
CA SER A 437 -20.27 2.08 0.55
C SER A 437 -20.39 1.33 -0.77
N VAL A 438 -20.53 2.12 -1.84
CA VAL A 438 -20.67 1.63 -3.19
C VAL A 438 -19.49 2.16 -4.00
N MET A 439 -18.84 1.25 -4.71
CA MET A 439 -17.79 1.54 -5.67
C MET A 439 -18.33 1.36 -7.09
N VAL A 440 -18.00 2.31 -7.95
CA VAL A 440 -18.37 2.30 -9.37
C VAL A 440 -17.13 2.55 -10.22
N SER A 441 -17.16 2.11 -11.47
CA SER A 441 -16.17 2.55 -12.44
C SER A 441 -16.39 4.02 -12.80
N ARG A 442 -15.31 4.76 -13.00
CA ARG A 442 -15.34 6.14 -13.46
C ARG A 442 -15.79 6.12 -14.91
N SER A 443 -17.04 6.52 -15.16
CA SER A 443 -17.52 6.75 -16.51
C SER A 443 -16.97 8.09 -16.99
N ASN A 444 -16.39 8.13 -18.19
CA ASN A 444 -16.11 9.39 -18.87
C ASN A 444 -17.45 10.11 -19.02
N GLY A 445 -17.56 11.33 -18.46
CA GLY A 445 -18.78 12.11 -18.56
C GLY A 445 -19.15 12.29 -20.02
N THR A 446 -20.37 11.88 -20.40
CA THR A 446 -20.90 12.23 -21.71
C THR A 446 -21.27 13.70 -21.68
N VAL A 447 -20.64 14.51 -22.52
CA VAL A 447 -21.03 15.91 -22.66
C VAL A 447 -22.44 15.92 -23.25
N SER A 448 -23.36 16.65 -22.62
CA SER A 448 -24.72 16.75 -23.13
C SER A 448 -24.69 17.26 -24.58
N PRO A 449 -25.49 16.70 -25.52
CA PRO A 449 -25.58 17.22 -26.89
C PRO A 449 -26.01 18.70 -26.97
N SER A 450 -26.53 19.28 -25.88
CA SER A 450 -26.87 20.70 -25.73
C SER A 450 -25.70 21.60 -25.31
N ALA A 451 -24.54 21.04 -24.99
CA ALA A 451 -23.41 21.76 -24.40
C ALA A 451 -22.92 22.96 -25.22
N PHE A 452 -23.14 22.98 -26.54
CA PHE A 452 -22.78 24.13 -27.38
C PHE A 452 -23.68 25.37 -27.17
N LEU A 453 -24.90 25.20 -26.63
CA LEU A 453 -25.82 26.31 -26.32
C LEU A 453 -25.68 26.80 -24.88
N GLU A 454 -25.17 25.97 -23.97
CA GLU A 454 -25.01 26.26 -22.54
C GLU A 454 -24.11 27.46 -22.18
N PRO A 455 -23.11 27.88 -22.99
CA PRO A 455 -22.29 29.06 -22.65
C PRO A 455 -23.07 30.36 -22.51
N TYR A 456 -24.26 30.45 -23.09
CA TYR A 456 -25.16 31.60 -22.97
C TYR A 456 -26.58 31.18 -22.63
N SER A 457 -27.20 31.92 -21.71
CA SER A 457 -28.62 31.71 -21.42
C SER A 457 -29.50 32.04 -22.64
N PRO A 458 -30.67 31.39 -22.78
CA PRO A 458 -31.60 31.69 -23.88
C PRO A 458 -31.97 33.17 -24.01
N ALA A 459 -31.95 33.92 -22.91
CA ALA A 459 -32.19 35.36 -22.91
C ALA A 459 -31.13 36.15 -23.72
N VAL A 460 -29.85 35.78 -23.61
CA VAL A 460 -28.75 36.43 -24.35
C VAL A 460 -28.88 36.16 -25.85
N TRP A 461 -29.24 34.93 -26.22
CA TRP A 461 -29.49 34.55 -27.61
C TRP A 461 -30.63 35.35 -28.24
N VAL A 462 -31.75 35.51 -27.53
CA VAL A 462 -32.90 36.31 -27.98
C VAL A 462 -32.52 37.80 -28.07
N MET A 463 -31.82 38.33 -27.07
CA MET A 463 -31.35 39.72 -27.09
C MET A 463 -30.43 40.00 -28.28
N MET A 464 -29.54 39.09 -28.63
CA MET A 464 -28.62 39.28 -29.76
C MET A 464 -29.35 39.22 -31.11
N PHE A 465 -30.03 38.11 -31.42
CA PHE A 465 -30.59 37.87 -32.75
C PHE A 465 -31.86 38.68 -33.04
N VAL A 466 -32.69 38.92 -32.02
CA VAL A 466 -33.99 39.57 -32.21
C VAL A 466 -33.91 41.06 -31.93
N MET A 467 -33.27 41.48 -30.83
CA MET A 467 -33.28 42.88 -30.42
C MET A 467 -32.11 43.68 -31.02
N CYS A 468 -30.86 43.27 -30.76
CA CYS A 468 -29.70 44.03 -31.22
C CYS A 468 -29.56 44.02 -32.75
N LEU A 469 -29.67 42.84 -33.39
CA LEU A 469 -29.49 42.73 -34.83
C LEU A 469 -30.57 43.47 -35.63
N SER A 470 -31.84 43.37 -35.23
CA SER A 470 -32.93 44.04 -35.94
C SER A 470 -32.88 45.57 -35.77
N VAL A 471 -32.56 46.06 -34.57
CA VAL A 471 -32.42 47.51 -34.30
C VAL A 471 -31.25 48.10 -35.07
N VAL A 472 -30.10 47.42 -35.11
CA VAL A 472 -28.93 47.87 -35.90
C VAL A 472 -29.24 47.82 -37.39
N ALA A 473 -29.96 46.80 -37.88
CA ALA A 473 -30.37 46.73 -39.29
C ALA A 473 -31.33 47.84 -39.70
N VAL A 474 -32.32 48.15 -38.86
CA VAL A 474 -33.27 49.25 -39.10
C VAL A 474 -32.57 50.60 -39.05
N THR A 475 -31.66 50.82 -38.10
CA THR A 475 -30.93 52.11 -37.98
C THR A 475 -29.93 52.31 -39.12
N VAL A 476 -29.20 51.27 -39.56
CA VAL A 476 -28.34 51.33 -40.75
C VAL A 476 -29.18 51.66 -42.00
N PHE A 477 -30.35 51.02 -42.16
CA PHE A 477 -31.27 51.33 -43.25
C PHE A 477 -31.79 52.76 -43.20
N ILE A 478 -32.19 53.26 -42.03
CA ILE A 478 -32.64 54.65 -41.82
C ILE A 478 -31.51 55.63 -42.17
N PHE A 479 -30.30 55.41 -41.68
CA PHE A 479 -29.16 56.28 -41.97
C PHE A 479 -28.77 56.26 -43.45
N GLU A 480 -28.93 55.14 -44.14
CA GLU A 480 -28.70 55.06 -45.59
C GLU A 480 -29.83 55.71 -46.40
N PHE A 481 -31.06 55.64 -45.91
CA PHE A 481 -32.23 56.31 -46.50
C PHE A 481 -32.13 57.84 -46.40
N PHE A 482 -31.70 58.36 -45.25
CA PHE A 482 -31.55 59.80 -45.02
C PHE A 482 -30.20 60.38 -45.49
N SER A 483 -29.18 59.54 -45.71
CA SER A 483 -27.87 60.01 -46.19
C SER A 483 -27.94 60.45 -47.66
N PRO A 484 -27.52 61.69 -47.99
CA PRO A 484 -27.52 62.20 -49.36
C PRO A 484 -26.58 61.45 -50.31
N VAL A 485 -25.66 60.65 -49.76
CA VAL A 485 -24.71 59.80 -50.50
C VAL A 485 -25.26 58.38 -50.73
N GLY A 486 -26.17 57.92 -49.87
CA GLY A 486 -26.79 56.59 -49.92
C GLY A 486 -28.04 56.57 -50.80
N TYR A 487 -28.92 57.55 -50.64
CA TYR A 487 -30.05 57.75 -51.53
C TYR A 487 -29.53 58.36 -52.83
N ASN A 488 -29.64 57.64 -53.96
CA ASN A 488 -29.13 58.09 -55.26
C ASN A 488 -29.93 59.29 -55.81
N ARG A 489 -29.90 60.43 -55.13
CA ARG A 489 -30.25 61.74 -55.69
C ARG A 489 -29.10 62.13 -56.62
N SER A 490 -29.15 61.63 -57.86
CA SER A 490 -28.46 62.30 -58.96
C SER A 490 -28.97 63.74 -58.98
N LEU A 491 -28.13 64.68 -58.57
CA LEU A 491 -28.46 66.11 -58.55
C LEU A 491 -28.57 66.71 -59.96
N GLN A 492 -28.54 65.89 -61.03
CA GLN A 492 -28.48 66.37 -62.42
C GLN A 492 -29.44 65.72 -63.44
N SER A 493 -30.40 64.86 -63.07
CA SER A 493 -31.41 64.47 -64.06
C SER A 493 -32.74 64.00 -63.46
N ALA A 494 -33.77 64.82 -63.65
CA ALA A 494 -35.14 64.63 -63.19
C ALA A 494 -35.94 63.56 -63.96
N LYS A 495 -35.33 62.44 -64.39
CA LYS A 495 -36.09 61.38 -65.10
C LYS A 495 -35.53 59.98 -64.86
N LYS A 496 -35.72 59.48 -63.63
CA LYS A 496 -36.04 58.08 -63.24
C LYS A 496 -35.98 57.98 -61.71
N THR A 497 -37.08 57.57 -61.08
CA THR A 497 -37.14 57.26 -59.64
C THR A 497 -36.36 55.99 -59.34
N GLY A 498 -35.04 56.10 -59.21
CA GLY A 498 -34.19 55.03 -58.69
C GLY A 498 -34.23 55.03 -57.16
N GLY A 499 -35.05 54.15 -56.56
CA GLY A 499 -35.05 53.93 -55.11
C GLY A 499 -33.70 53.44 -54.58
N SER A 500 -33.55 53.41 -53.26
CA SER A 500 -32.35 52.87 -52.60
C SER A 500 -32.01 51.47 -53.15
N LYS A 501 -30.77 51.28 -53.63
CA LYS A 501 -30.26 49.95 -54.04
C LYS A 501 -30.05 49.02 -52.84
N PHE A 502 -29.95 49.60 -51.64
CA PHE A 502 -29.76 48.92 -50.37
C PHE A 502 -31.12 48.76 -49.67
N THR A 503 -31.63 47.53 -49.67
CA THR A 503 -32.91 47.17 -49.06
C THR A 503 -32.69 46.72 -47.61
N ILE A 504 -33.74 46.78 -46.78
CA ILE A 504 -33.67 46.32 -45.38
C ILE A 504 -33.24 44.85 -45.28
N GLY A 505 -33.65 44.00 -46.23
CA GLY A 505 -33.20 42.61 -46.32
C GLY A 505 -31.69 42.46 -46.57
N LYS A 506 -31.11 43.29 -47.44
CA LYS A 506 -29.64 43.33 -47.65
C LYS A 506 -28.91 43.83 -46.40
N SER A 507 -29.49 44.77 -45.66
CA SER A 507 -28.93 45.25 -44.40
C SER A 507 -28.94 44.18 -43.30
N ILE A 508 -30.06 43.47 -43.14
CA ILE A 508 -30.19 42.37 -42.18
C ILE A 508 -29.20 41.26 -42.56
N TRP A 509 -29.13 40.87 -43.83
CA TRP A 509 -28.21 39.84 -44.32
C TRP A 509 -26.73 40.21 -44.14
N LEU A 510 -26.36 41.48 -44.42
CA LEU A 510 -25.01 42.01 -44.18
C LEU A 510 -24.62 41.92 -42.70
N LEU A 511 -25.50 42.39 -41.79
CA LEU A 511 -25.21 42.40 -40.36
C LEU A 511 -25.19 40.99 -39.77
N TRP A 512 -26.04 40.08 -40.27
CA TRP A 512 -26.03 38.67 -39.90
C TRP A 512 -24.73 37.99 -40.35
N ALA A 513 -24.24 38.27 -41.56
CA ALA A 513 -22.96 37.78 -42.06
C ALA A 513 -21.76 38.26 -41.22
N LEU A 514 -21.78 39.52 -40.78
CA LEU A 514 -20.74 40.10 -39.92
C LEU A 514 -20.68 39.44 -38.54
N VAL A 515 -21.82 39.04 -37.95
CA VAL A 515 -21.85 38.34 -36.65
C VAL A 515 -21.11 37.00 -36.72
N PHE A 516 -21.27 36.26 -37.82
CA PHE A 516 -20.61 34.97 -38.01
C PHE A 516 -19.22 35.06 -38.64
N ASN A 517 -18.65 36.29 -38.74
CA ASN A 517 -17.37 36.54 -39.37
C ASN A 517 -17.25 35.96 -40.80
N ASN A 518 -18.38 35.89 -41.53
CA ASN A 518 -18.45 35.36 -42.89
C ASN A 518 -18.47 36.51 -43.91
N SER A 519 -17.58 36.46 -44.90
CA SER A 519 -17.51 37.44 -45.99
C SER A 519 -18.53 37.13 -47.09
N VAL A 520 -19.80 37.48 -46.85
CA VAL A 520 -20.80 37.45 -47.92
C VAL A 520 -20.59 38.64 -48.86
N PRO A 521 -20.58 38.45 -50.19
CA PRO A 521 -20.45 39.55 -51.16
C PRO A 521 -21.76 40.37 -51.22
N VAL A 522 -22.00 41.19 -50.20
CA VAL A 522 -23.05 42.22 -50.19
C VAL A 522 -22.41 43.58 -50.41
N GLU A 523 -23.05 44.44 -51.21
CA GLU A 523 -22.60 45.82 -51.40
C GLU A 523 -22.54 46.56 -50.05
N ASN A 524 -21.35 47.08 -49.67
CA ASN A 524 -21.20 47.88 -48.45
C ASN A 524 -22.00 49.19 -48.52
N PRO A 525 -22.54 49.68 -47.38
CA PRO A 525 -23.30 50.92 -47.36
C PRO A 525 -22.43 52.12 -47.74
N ARG A 526 -23.02 53.06 -48.49
CA ARG A 526 -22.28 54.21 -49.04
C ARG A 526 -22.11 55.36 -48.06
N GLY A 527 -23.07 55.56 -47.16
CA GLY A 527 -23.06 56.63 -46.16
C GLY A 527 -21.91 56.49 -45.15
N THR A 528 -21.23 57.59 -44.83
CA THR A 528 -20.15 57.61 -43.83
C THR A 528 -20.63 57.22 -42.43
N THR A 529 -21.83 57.67 -42.03
CA THR A 529 -22.49 57.31 -40.77
C THR A 529 -22.80 55.81 -40.70
N SER A 530 -23.36 55.23 -41.77
CA SER A 530 -23.62 53.80 -41.87
C SER A 530 -22.34 52.96 -41.84
N LYS A 531 -21.24 53.44 -42.44
CA LYS A 531 -19.92 52.78 -42.35
C LYS A 531 -19.39 52.73 -40.92
N ILE A 532 -19.47 53.85 -40.18
CA ILE A 532 -19.05 53.89 -38.77
C ILE A 532 -19.92 52.96 -37.92
N MET A 533 -21.25 52.96 -38.13
CA MET A 533 -22.16 52.06 -37.43
C MET A 533 -21.83 50.58 -37.69
N VAL A 534 -21.56 50.22 -38.94
CA VAL A 534 -21.16 48.86 -39.32
C VAL A 534 -19.79 48.48 -38.72
N LEU A 535 -18.84 49.42 -38.62
CA LEU A 535 -17.56 49.17 -37.95
C LEU A 535 -17.72 48.92 -36.44
N VAL A 536 -18.58 49.69 -35.76
CA VAL A 536 -18.89 49.48 -34.33
C VAL A 536 -19.60 48.15 -34.13
N TRP A 537 -20.55 47.81 -35.00
CA TRP A 537 -21.19 46.50 -34.98
C TRP A 537 -20.21 45.36 -35.22
N ALA A 538 -19.28 45.51 -36.18
CA ALA A 538 -18.26 44.51 -36.46
C ALA A 538 -17.34 44.29 -35.25
N PHE A 539 -16.96 45.37 -34.54
CA PHE A 539 -16.19 45.26 -33.31
C PHE A 539 -16.97 44.51 -32.20
N PHE A 540 -18.25 44.84 -32.02
CA PHE A 540 -19.14 44.12 -31.08
C PHE A 540 -19.30 42.63 -31.45
N ALA A 541 -19.47 42.32 -32.74
CA ALA A 541 -19.56 40.95 -33.23
C ALA A 541 -18.29 40.13 -32.96
N VAL A 542 -17.11 40.73 -33.16
CA VAL A 542 -15.83 40.08 -32.83
C VAL A 542 -15.71 39.81 -31.33
N ILE A 543 -16.07 40.77 -30.47
CA ILE A 543 -16.08 40.57 -29.02
C ILE A 543 -17.02 39.43 -28.63
N PHE A 544 -18.24 39.43 -29.18
CA PHE A 544 -19.24 38.40 -28.89
C PHE A 544 -18.76 37.00 -29.32
N LEU A 545 -18.14 36.89 -30.49
CA LEU A 545 -17.56 35.64 -30.97
C LEU A 545 -16.40 35.18 -30.07
N ALA A 546 -15.52 36.11 -29.67
CA ALA A 546 -14.40 35.82 -28.79
C ALA A 546 -14.85 35.39 -27.38
N SER A 547 -15.90 36.00 -26.83
CA SER A 547 -16.45 35.60 -25.53
C SER A 547 -17.20 34.27 -25.61
N TYR A 548 -17.86 33.97 -26.73
CA TYR A 548 -18.47 32.66 -26.98
C TYR A 548 -17.39 31.57 -27.00
N THR A 549 -16.32 31.76 -27.78
CA THR A 549 -15.24 30.76 -27.88
C THR A 549 -14.51 30.58 -26.54
N ALA A 550 -14.30 31.66 -25.78
CA ALA A 550 -13.71 31.59 -24.44
C ALA A 550 -14.58 30.83 -23.44
N ASN A 551 -15.89 31.12 -23.38
CA ASN A 551 -16.81 30.46 -22.45
C ASN A 551 -17.05 29.00 -22.83
N LEU A 552 -17.15 28.70 -24.13
CA LEU A 552 -17.24 27.32 -24.60
C LEU A 552 -15.97 26.53 -24.24
N ALA A 553 -14.78 27.11 -24.44
CA ALA A 553 -13.53 26.48 -24.06
C ALA A 553 -13.45 26.23 -22.55
N ALA A 554 -13.84 27.22 -21.73
CA ALA A 554 -13.88 27.07 -20.27
C ALA A 554 -14.85 25.97 -19.82
N PHE A 555 -16.03 25.87 -20.44
CA PHE A 555 -17.00 24.82 -20.16
C PHE A 555 -16.48 23.44 -20.55
N MET A 556 -15.84 23.32 -21.72
CA MET A 556 -15.27 22.05 -22.19
C MET A 556 -14.09 21.55 -21.35
N ILE A 557 -13.41 22.44 -20.61
CA ILE A 557 -12.36 22.09 -19.65
C ILE A 557 -12.95 21.53 -18.35
N GLN A 558 -14.16 21.95 -17.98
CA GLN A 558 -14.86 21.49 -16.78
C GLN A 558 -15.59 20.18 -17.07
N GLU A 559 -14.87 19.04 -17.03
CA GLU A 559 -15.53 17.74 -16.95
C GLU A 559 -16.16 17.58 -15.55
N GLU A 560 -17.47 17.81 -15.42
CA GLU A 560 -18.20 17.43 -14.21
C GLU A 560 -18.50 15.93 -14.25
N TYR A 561 -17.79 15.16 -13.44
CA TYR A 561 -18.11 13.75 -13.23
C TYR A 561 -19.45 13.66 -12.51
N ILE A 562 -20.47 13.18 -13.21
CA ILE A 562 -21.75 12.87 -12.60
C ILE A 562 -21.61 11.49 -11.96
N ASP A 563 -21.75 11.43 -10.64
CA ASP A 563 -21.91 10.17 -9.93
C ASP A 563 -23.05 9.37 -10.60
N THR A 564 -22.73 8.20 -11.16
CA THR A 564 -23.71 7.37 -11.89
C THR A 564 -24.89 6.96 -11.02
N VAL A 565 -24.67 6.89 -9.70
CA VAL A 565 -25.66 6.55 -8.69
C VAL A 565 -25.50 7.46 -7.48
N SER A 566 -26.62 7.93 -6.92
CA SER A 566 -26.62 8.89 -5.81
C SER A 566 -26.33 8.26 -4.44
N GLY A 567 -26.63 6.97 -4.29
CA GLY A 567 -26.40 6.23 -3.06
C GLY A 567 -27.12 4.88 -3.02
N LEU A 568 -27.02 4.17 -1.89
CA LEU A 568 -27.61 2.84 -1.73
C LEU A 568 -29.15 2.83 -1.84
N SER A 569 -29.80 3.92 -1.41
CA SER A 569 -31.26 4.07 -1.47
C SER A 569 -31.78 4.55 -2.83
N ASP A 570 -30.92 4.67 -3.85
CA ASP A 570 -31.33 5.07 -5.20
C ASP A 570 -32.37 4.08 -5.77
N LYS A 571 -33.35 4.59 -6.52
CA LYS A 571 -34.36 3.77 -7.20
C LYS A 571 -33.70 2.74 -8.12
N LYS A 572 -32.54 3.08 -8.70
CA LYS A 572 -31.73 2.18 -9.54
C LYS A 572 -31.34 0.88 -8.83
N PHE A 573 -31.11 0.91 -7.51
CA PHE A 573 -30.80 -0.29 -6.72
C PHE A 573 -32.04 -1.03 -6.24
N GLN A 574 -33.10 -0.31 -5.91
CA GLN A 574 -34.35 -0.92 -5.41
C GLN A 574 -35.10 -1.67 -6.52
N GLN A 575 -35.07 -1.13 -7.75
CA GLN A 575 -35.75 -1.68 -8.92
C GLN A 575 -34.80 -1.76 -10.12
N PRO A 576 -33.86 -2.74 -10.12
CA PRO A 576 -32.81 -2.83 -11.15
C PRO A 576 -33.34 -3.12 -12.55
N THR A 577 -34.56 -3.64 -12.68
CA THR A 577 -35.20 -3.98 -13.95
C THR A 577 -35.94 -2.82 -14.62
N GLU A 578 -36.17 -1.70 -13.92
CA GLU A 578 -36.83 -0.54 -14.52
C GLU A 578 -35.91 0.25 -15.46
N GLN A 579 -34.60 0.26 -15.18
CA GLN A 579 -33.61 0.88 -16.05
C GLN A 579 -33.13 -0.14 -17.10
N TYR A 580 -33.10 0.27 -18.38
CA TYR A 580 -32.51 -0.52 -19.45
C TYR A 580 -31.19 0.13 -19.93
N PRO A 581 -30.07 -0.59 -19.96
CA PRO A 581 -29.85 -1.96 -19.46
C PRO A 581 -29.90 -2.06 -17.91
N PRO A 582 -30.19 -3.25 -17.36
CA PRO A 582 -30.30 -3.42 -15.91
C PRO A 582 -28.94 -3.26 -15.22
N LEU A 583 -28.91 -2.53 -14.11
CA LEU A 583 -27.70 -2.29 -13.33
C LEU A 583 -27.25 -3.58 -12.62
N ARG A 584 -26.07 -4.08 -12.95
CA ARG A 584 -25.50 -5.28 -12.32
C ARG A 584 -24.68 -4.88 -11.09
N PHE A 585 -25.12 -5.32 -9.92
CA PHE A 585 -24.41 -5.10 -8.68
C PHE A 585 -24.35 -6.35 -7.81
N GLY A 586 -23.30 -6.43 -6.98
CA GLY A 586 -22.98 -7.60 -6.17
C GLY A 586 -22.21 -7.22 -4.90
N THR A 587 -22.11 -8.17 -3.97
CA THR A 587 -21.26 -8.09 -2.77
C THR A 587 -20.53 -9.42 -2.54
N VAL A 588 -19.71 -9.49 -1.49
CA VAL A 588 -19.07 -10.73 -1.05
C VAL A 588 -20.05 -11.52 -0.16
N PRO A 589 -20.30 -12.81 -0.45
CA PRO A 589 -21.25 -13.61 0.32
C PRO A 589 -20.73 -13.91 1.73
N ASN A 590 -21.66 -14.13 2.68
CA ASN A 590 -21.39 -14.38 4.10
C ASN A 590 -20.74 -13.22 4.87
N GLY A 591 -20.74 -12.01 4.31
CA GLY A 591 -20.30 -10.78 4.97
C GLY A 591 -21.40 -10.12 5.80
N SER A 592 -21.02 -9.11 6.60
CA SER A 592 -21.98 -8.25 7.32
C SER A 592 -22.80 -7.37 6.37
N THR A 593 -22.24 -7.01 5.22
CA THR A 593 -22.91 -6.23 4.17
C THR A 593 -24.10 -6.99 3.58
N GLU A 594 -23.89 -8.27 3.22
CA GLU A 594 -24.95 -9.13 2.69
C GLU A 594 -26.09 -9.29 3.70
N GLU A 595 -25.78 -9.54 4.97
CA GLU A 595 -26.78 -9.74 6.02
C GLU A 595 -27.59 -8.46 6.30
N ASN A 596 -26.93 -7.30 6.28
CA ASN A 596 -27.60 -6.00 6.40
C ASN A 596 -28.54 -5.75 5.21
N ILE A 597 -28.11 -6.03 3.98
CA ILE A 597 -28.94 -5.88 2.78
C ILE A 597 -30.09 -6.89 2.78
N ARG A 598 -29.87 -8.12 3.25
CA ARG A 598 -30.92 -9.15 3.35
C ARG A 598 -32.05 -8.74 4.29
N SER A 599 -31.71 -8.17 5.44
CA SER A 599 -32.69 -7.75 6.45
C SER A 599 -33.40 -6.44 6.08
N ASN A 600 -32.71 -5.48 5.47
CA ASN A 600 -33.26 -4.16 5.16
C ASN A 600 -33.86 -4.04 3.74
N TYR A 601 -33.31 -4.77 2.76
CA TYR A 601 -33.64 -4.63 1.33
C TYR A 601 -33.79 -6.00 0.64
N ALA A 602 -34.86 -6.74 0.96
CA ALA A 602 -35.08 -8.10 0.45
C ALA A 602 -35.10 -8.22 -1.08
N ASN A 603 -35.74 -7.27 -1.79
CA ASN A 603 -35.79 -7.28 -3.26
C ASN A 603 -34.40 -7.07 -3.88
N MET A 604 -33.61 -6.18 -3.29
CA MET A 604 -32.23 -5.91 -3.70
C MET A 604 -31.35 -7.14 -3.47
N HIS A 605 -31.47 -7.80 -2.31
CA HIS A 605 -30.73 -9.01 -1.98
C HIS A 605 -31.00 -10.14 -2.99
N ASN A 606 -32.27 -10.39 -3.33
CA ASN A 606 -32.67 -11.42 -4.29
C ASN A 606 -32.06 -11.21 -5.69
N PHE A 607 -31.91 -9.95 -6.13
CA PHE A 607 -31.25 -9.63 -7.38
C PHE A 607 -29.72 -9.77 -7.27
N MET A 608 -29.16 -9.27 -6.18
CA MET A 608 -27.72 -9.25 -5.90
C MET A 608 -27.09 -10.64 -5.86
N ILE A 609 -27.78 -11.65 -5.30
CA ILE A 609 -27.28 -13.03 -5.17
C ILE A 609 -26.75 -13.60 -6.49
N ARG A 610 -27.35 -13.23 -7.64
CA ARG A 610 -26.95 -13.71 -8.97
C ARG A 610 -25.59 -13.18 -9.41
N ASN A 611 -25.18 -12.02 -8.90
CA ASN A 611 -23.97 -11.28 -9.30
C ASN A 611 -22.95 -11.17 -8.16
N ASN A 612 -23.10 -11.96 -7.07
CA ASN A 612 -22.15 -11.96 -5.96
C ASN A 612 -20.74 -12.38 -6.40
N GLN A 613 -19.74 -11.78 -5.77
CA GLN A 613 -18.31 -11.95 -6.09
C GLN A 613 -17.63 -12.79 -5.01
N LYS A 614 -16.60 -13.57 -5.35
CA LYS A 614 -15.94 -14.44 -4.36
C LYS A 614 -15.00 -13.66 -3.43
N GLY A 615 -14.40 -12.57 -3.93
CA GLY A 615 -13.48 -11.72 -3.18
C GLY A 615 -13.49 -10.28 -3.68
N VAL A 616 -12.85 -9.40 -2.93
CA VAL A 616 -12.80 -7.95 -3.20
C VAL A 616 -11.98 -7.65 -4.46
N GLU A 617 -10.81 -8.27 -4.62
CA GLU A 617 -9.93 -8.05 -5.79
C GLU A 617 -10.62 -8.46 -7.10
N GLU A 618 -11.24 -9.65 -7.13
CA GLU A 618 -12.00 -10.13 -8.31
C GLU A 618 -13.18 -9.20 -8.65
N ALA A 619 -13.85 -8.65 -7.62
CA ALA A 619 -14.94 -7.70 -7.82
C ALA A 619 -14.46 -6.40 -8.47
N ILE A 620 -13.31 -5.88 -8.06
CA ILE A 620 -12.71 -4.67 -8.62
C ILE A 620 -12.28 -4.89 -10.08
N ASP A 621 -11.71 -6.04 -10.40
CA ASP A 621 -11.37 -6.39 -11.78
C ASP A 621 -12.63 -6.52 -12.66
N ASN A 622 -13.71 -7.08 -12.12
CA ASN A 622 -14.99 -7.16 -12.81
C ASN A 622 -15.66 -5.78 -12.99
N LEU A 623 -15.45 -4.83 -12.07
CA LEU A 623 -15.84 -3.42 -12.24
C LEU A 623 -15.03 -2.75 -13.36
N LYS A 624 -13.71 -2.91 -13.35
CA LYS A 624 -12.79 -2.33 -14.36
C LYS A 624 -13.08 -2.85 -15.77
N THR A 625 -13.44 -4.12 -15.89
CA THR A 625 -13.77 -4.75 -17.18
C THR A 625 -15.20 -4.49 -17.64
N GLY A 626 -16.04 -3.83 -16.84
CA GLY A 626 -17.44 -3.56 -17.16
C GLY A 626 -18.32 -4.82 -17.13
N LYS A 627 -17.92 -5.88 -16.43
CA LYS A 627 -18.77 -7.05 -16.14
C LYS A 627 -19.73 -6.79 -14.99
N LEU A 628 -19.33 -5.92 -14.06
CA LEU A 628 -20.11 -5.43 -12.95
C LEU A 628 -20.20 -3.90 -13.06
N ASP A 629 -21.35 -3.33 -12.76
CA ASP A 629 -21.56 -1.88 -12.88
C ASP A 629 -21.39 -1.17 -11.53
N ALA A 630 -21.71 -1.84 -10.43
CA ALA A 630 -21.49 -1.35 -9.07
C ALA A 630 -21.14 -2.49 -8.09
N PHE A 631 -20.23 -2.23 -7.15
CA PHE A 631 -19.85 -3.17 -6.10
C PHE A 631 -20.13 -2.56 -4.73
N ILE A 632 -20.79 -3.34 -3.87
CA ILE A 632 -21.20 -2.89 -2.55
C ILE A 632 -20.39 -3.64 -1.51
N TYR A 633 -19.62 -2.91 -0.71
CA TYR A 633 -18.78 -3.51 0.31
C TYR A 633 -18.45 -2.48 1.42
N ASP A 634 -17.58 -2.88 2.33
CA ASP A 634 -17.10 -2.06 3.43
C ASP A 634 -16.33 -0.84 2.94
N ALA A 635 -16.67 0.33 3.46
CA ALA A 635 -16.17 1.61 2.96
C ALA A 635 -14.67 1.78 3.17
N ALA A 636 -14.11 1.38 4.31
CA ALA A 636 -12.68 1.50 4.55
C ALA A 636 -11.86 0.66 3.55
N VAL A 637 -12.33 -0.56 3.25
CA VAL A 637 -11.72 -1.42 2.23
C VAL A 637 -11.86 -0.80 0.84
N LEU A 638 -13.05 -0.34 0.47
CA LEU A 638 -13.29 0.29 -0.83
C LEU A 638 -12.48 1.58 -1.03
N ASN A 639 -12.38 2.42 -0.01
CA ASN A 639 -11.57 3.65 -0.03
C ASN A 639 -10.09 3.32 -0.24
N TYR A 640 -9.56 2.32 0.48
CA TYR A 640 -8.19 1.85 0.28
C TYR A 640 -7.97 1.34 -1.14
N MET A 641 -8.87 0.50 -1.64
CA MET A 641 -8.76 -0.08 -2.99
C MET A 641 -8.87 0.98 -4.09
N ALA A 642 -9.72 2.00 -3.92
CA ALA A 642 -9.79 3.14 -4.84
C ALA A 642 -8.49 3.94 -4.85
N ARG A 643 -7.88 4.19 -3.68
CA ARG A 643 -6.63 4.95 -3.56
C ARG A 643 -5.41 4.20 -4.12
N LYS A 644 -5.41 2.87 -4.04
CA LYS A 644 -4.30 2.00 -4.49
C LYS A 644 -4.30 1.73 -6.00
N ASP A 645 -5.44 1.92 -6.67
CA ASP A 645 -5.57 1.57 -8.09
C ASP A 645 -4.60 2.34 -8.99
N GLU A 646 -3.78 1.66 -9.79
CA GLU A 646 -2.74 2.29 -10.62
C GLU A 646 -3.31 3.24 -11.69
N GLY A 647 -4.56 3.03 -12.11
CA GLY A 647 -5.21 3.81 -13.16
C GLY A 647 -6.31 4.76 -12.68
N CYS A 648 -6.55 4.86 -11.37
CA CYS A 648 -7.67 5.60 -10.76
C CYS A 648 -9.01 5.42 -11.51
N LYS A 649 -9.29 4.20 -12.00
CA LYS A 649 -10.46 3.89 -12.87
C LYS A 649 -11.73 3.63 -12.07
N VAL A 650 -11.61 3.43 -10.77
CA VAL A 650 -12.72 3.16 -9.86
C VAL A 650 -12.80 4.25 -8.81
N MET A 651 -14.00 4.55 -8.35
CA MET A 651 -14.26 5.57 -7.34
C MET A 651 -15.41 5.15 -6.42
N THR A 652 -15.36 5.63 -5.18
CA THR A 652 -16.45 5.50 -4.23
C THR A 652 -17.44 6.65 -4.39
N ILE A 653 -18.74 6.37 -4.27
CA ILE A 653 -19.81 7.35 -4.49
C ILE A 653 -19.77 8.50 -3.45
N GLY A 654 -20.09 9.72 -3.89
CA GLY A 654 -20.41 10.84 -3.01
C GLY A 654 -19.23 11.37 -2.19
N SER A 655 -18.01 11.31 -2.71
CA SER A 655 -16.78 11.71 -2.00
C SER A 655 -16.55 10.93 -0.68
N GLY A 656 -16.90 9.64 -0.66
CA GLY A 656 -16.74 8.79 0.52
C GLY A 656 -17.94 8.80 1.47
N LYS A 657 -19.13 9.18 0.99
CA LYS A 657 -20.37 9.06 1.79
C LYS A 657 -20.63 7.59 2.12
N VAL A 658 -20.72 7.32 3.42
CA VAL A 658 -21.02 6.00 3.98
C VAL A 658 -22.49 5.86 4.32
N PHE A 659 -23.07 4.73 3.95
CA PHE A 659 -24.41 4.29 4.36
C PHE A 659 -24.28 3.35 5.54
N ALA A 660 -25.22 3.43 6.50
CA ALA A 660 -25.17 2.63 7.72
C ALA A 660 -23.81 2.73 8.44
N THR A 661 -23.53 3.92 9.00
CA THR A 661 -22.30 4.19 9.75
C THR A 661 -22.12 3.19 10.89
N THR A 662 -20.94 2.60 10.96
CA THR A 662 -20.50 1.65 11.98
C THR A 662 -19.00 1.86 12.21
N GLY A 663 -18.35 0.95 12.91
CA GLY A 663 -16.90 0.96 13.05
C GLY A 663 -16.34 -0.43 13.24
N TYR A 664 -15.02 -0.52 13.10
CA TYR A 664 -14.29 -1.72 13.51
C TYR A 664 -14.10 -1.73 15.01
N GLY A 665 -14.55 -2.80 15.63
CA GLY A 665 -14.44 -3.02 17.07
C GLY A 665 -13.67 -4.29 17.37
N ILE A 666 -12.94 -4.28 18.48
CA ILE A 666 -12.29 -5.47 19.02
C ILE A 666 -13.37 -6.30 19.73
N ALA A 667 -13.51 -7.57 19.38
CA ALA A 667 -14.46 -8.46 20.03
C ALA A 667 -13.80 -9.18 21.20
N LEU A 668 -14.45 -9.13 22.36
CA LEU A 668 -14.02 -9.76 23.59
C LEU A 668 -15.11 -10.71 24.10
N HIS A 669 -14.73 -11.64 24.97
CA HIS A 669 -15.69 -12.39 25.77
C HIS A 669 -16.61 -11.48 26.57
N LYS A 670 -17.89 -11.85 26.69
CA LYS A 670 -18.82 -11.13 27.57
C LYS A 670 -18.35 -11.12 29.02
N ASN A 671 -18.52 -9.99 29.68
CA ASN A 671 -18.16 -9.77 31.08
C ASN A 671 -16.66 -9.95 31.33
N THR A 672 -15.82 -9.65 30.34
CA THR A 672 -14.36 -9.69 30.50
C THR A 672 -13.86 -8.51 31.36
N ARG A 673 -12.83 -8.77 32.18
CA ARG A 673 -12.14 -7.70 32.93
C ARG A 673 -11.34 -6.76 32.02
N TRP A 674 -11.04 -7.20 30.79
CA TRP A 674 -10.16 -6.50 29.86
C TRP A 674 -10.84 -5.38 29.07
N LYS A 675 -12.18 -5.37 29.00
CA LYS A 675 -12.92 -4.40 28.22
C LYS A 675 -12.60 -2.96 28.61
N ARG A 676 -12.76 -2.61 29.89
CA ARG A 676 -12.56 -1.22 30.35
C ARG A 676 -11.12 -0.72 30.15
N PRO A 677 -10.07 -1.51 30.48
CA PRO A 677 -8.69 -1.14 30.14
C PRO A 677 -8.45 -0.95 28.63
N VAL A 678 -8.99 -1.84 27.80
CA VAL A 678 -8.83 -1.76 26.33
C VAL A 678 -9.57 -0.54 25.77
N ASP A 679 -10.79 -0.26 26.23
CA ASP A 679 -11.56 0.90 25.79
C ASP A 679 -10.85 2.21 26.16
N LEU A 680 -10.30 2.32 27.37
CA LEU A 680 -9.53 3.51 27.78
C LEU A 680 -8.24 3.67 26.98
N ALA A 681 -7.52 2.57 26.71
CA ALA A 681 -6.31 2.61 25.90
C ALA A 681 -6.61 2.99 24.45
N LEU A 682 -7.69 2.48 23.85
CA LEU A 682 -8.12 2.89 22.51
C LEU A 682 -8.47 4.38 22.44
N LEU A 683 -9.21 4.90 23.43
CA LEU A 683 -9.52 6.34 23.50
C LEU A 683 -8.25 7.19 23.65
N GLN A 684 -7.26 6.69 24.39
CA GLN A 684 -5.96 7.35 24.49
C GLN A 684 -5.23 7.36 23.14
N LEU A 685 -5.19 6.25 22.41
CA LEU A 685 -4.56 6.18 21.08
C LEU A 685 -5.21 7.12 20.06
N VAL A 686 -6.53 7.29 20.14
CA VAL A 686 -7.27 8.26 19.31
C VAL A 686 -6.95 9.70 19.76
N GLY A 687 -6.83 9.95 21.07
CA GLY A 687 -6.51 11.28 21.60
C GLY A 687 -5.06 11.73 21.39
N ASP A 688 -4.12 10.78 21.26
CA ASP A 688 -2.70 11.02 20.99
C ASP A 688 -2.37 11.09 19.48
N ASP A 689 -3.39 11.12 18.60
CA ASP A 689 -3.29 11.10 17.12
C ASP A 689 -2.51 9.90 16.53
N GLU A 690 -2.29 8.83 17.31
CA GLU A 690 -1.56 7.65 16.85
C GLU A 690 -2.36 6.85 15.81
N ILE A 691 -3.69 6.81 15.95
CA ILE A 691 -4.58 6.14 14.99
C ILE A 691 -4.55 6.85 13.64
N ASP A 692 -4.60 8.19 13.63
CA ASP A 692 -4.52 9.00 12.40
C ASP A 692 -3.17 8.83 11.69
N MET A 693 -2.08 8.73 12.47
CA MET A 693 -0.76 8.41 11.93
C MET A 693 -0.76 7.03 11.26
N LEU A 694 -1.33 6.02 11.90
CA LEU A 694 -1.43 4.67 11.33
C LEU A 694 -2.35 4.63 10.10
N GLU A 695 -3.41 5.43 10.07
CA GLU A 695 -4.30 5.54 8.91
C GLU A 695 -3.54 6.12 7.71
N ARG A 696 -2.74 7.17 7.91
CA ARG A 696 -1.88 7.72 6.85
C ARG A 696 -0.79 6.76 6.39
N LEU A 697 -0.29 5.90 7.28
CA LEU A 697 0.71 4.89 6.92
C LEU A 697 0.11 3.75 6.09
N TRP A 698 -1.02 3.19 6.52
CA TRP A 698 -1.58 1.95 5.96
C TRP A 698 -2.72 2.16 4.95
N LEU A 699 -3.51 3.22 5.10
CA LEU A 699 -4.70 3.50 4.28
C LEU A 699 -4.47 4.66 3.27
N SER A 700 -3.25 5.20 3.19
CA SER A 700 -2.88 6.13 2.13
C SER A 700 -2.64 5.41 0.81
N GLY A 701 -2.85 6.12 -0.30
CA GLY A 701 -2.57 5.63 -1.64
C GLY A 701 -2.34 6.77 -2.62
N ILE A 702 -2.11 6.40 -3.88
CA ILE A 702 -1.61 7.28 -4.94
C ILE A 702 -2.73 8.14 -5.52
N CYS A 703 -3.94 7.59 -5.66
CA CYS A 703 -5.09 8.32 -6.16
C CYS A 703 -5.67 9.18 -5.03
N HIS A 704 -5.48 10.50 -5.12
CA HIS A 704 -6.20 11.45 -4.30
C HIS A 704 -7.58 11.73 -4.91
N ASN A 705 -8.60 11.82 -4.05
CA ASN A 705 -9.95 12.24 -4.43
C ASN A 705 -10.00 13.73 -4.85
N ASP A 706 -8.89 14.45 -4.70
CA ASP A 706 -8.74 15.78 -5.25
C ASP A 706 -8.74 15.65 -6.76
N LYS A 707 -9.78 16.24 -7.37
CA LYS A 707 -10.00 16.44 -8.79
C LYS A 707 -8.69 16.43 -9.57
N ILE A 708 -8.23 15.24 -9.94
CA ILE A 708 -7.13 15.11 -10.89
C ILE A 708 -7.78 15.60 -12.18
N GLU A 709 -7.43 16.83 -12.54
CA GLU A 709 -7.73 17.49 -13.81
C GLU A 709 -7.04 16.68 -14.90
N VAL A 710 -7.58 15.49 -15.19
CA VAL A 710 -7.12 14.69 -16.31
C VAL A 710 -7.48 15.45 -17.57
N MET A 711 -6.47 15.65 -18.40
CA MET A 711 -6.57 16.32 -19.69
C MET A 711 -7.75 15.76 -20.49
N SER A 712 -8.62 16.68 -20.89
CA SER A 712 -9.87 16.43 -21.63
C SER A 712 -9.70 15.39 -22.73
N SER A 713 -10.64 14.44 -22.74
CA SER A 713 -10.76 13.45 -23.81
C SER A 713 -11.11 14.11 -25.15
N LYS A 714 -10.80 13.44 -26.28
CA LYS A 714 -11.17 13.94 -27.61
C LYS A 714 -12.70 14.05 -27.69
N LEU A 715 -13.22 15.15 -28.26
CA LEU A 715 -14.67 15.28 -28.51
C LEU A 715 -15.15 14.14 -29.41
N ASP A 716 -16.13 13.36 -28.91
CA ASP A 716 -16.77 12.29 -29.66
C ASP A 716 -17.93 12.81 -30.52
N ILE A 717 -18.41 11.99 -31.46
CA ILE A 717 -19.53 12.33 -32.34
C ILE A 717 -20.81 12.62 -31.57
N ASP A 718 -21.00 11.94 -30.43
CA ASP A 718 -22.16 12.11 -29.55
C ASP A 718 -22.19 13.51 -28.91
N ASN A 719 -21.01 14.07 -28.60
CA ASN A 719 -20.89 15.43 -28.04
C ASN A 719 -21.24 16.51 -29.08
N MET A 720 -20.99 16.26 -30.38
CA MET A 720 -21.32 17.18 -31.48
C MET A 720 -22.67 16.89 -32.16
N ALA A 721 -23.39 15.84 -31.74
CA ALA A 721 -24.65 15.41 -32.34
C ALA A 721 -25.69 16.54 -32.40
N GLY A 722 -25.76 17.39 -31.38
CA GLY A 722 -26.67 18.53 -31.33
C GLY A 722 -26.52 19.51 -32.50
N VAL A 723 -25.28 19.77 -32.95
CA VAL A 723 -25.00 20.65 -34.10
C VAL A 723 -25.49 20.03 -35.40
N PHE A 724 -25.30 18.72 -35.57
CA PHE A 724 -25.81 17.99 -36.74
C PHE A 724 -27.34 17.99 -36.79
N TYR A 725 -28.01 17.83 -35.65
CA TYR A 725 -29.47 17.93 -35.59
C TYR A 725 -29.98 19.33 -35.99
N MET A 726 -29.32 20.40 -35.52
CA MET A 726 -29.68 21.77 -35.90
C MET A 726 -29.49 22.02 -37.41
N LEU A 727 -28.44 21.49 -38.02
CA LEU A 727 -28.21 21.59 -39.45
C LEU A 727 -29.34 20.90 -40.24
N LEU A 728 -29.76 19.70 -39.83
CA LEU A 728 -30.87 18.99 -40.47
C LEU A 728 -32.19 19.75 -40.36
N VAL A 729 -32.48 20.34 -39.19
CA VAL A 729 -33.66 21.20 -39.01
C VAL A 729 -33.59 22.42 -39.92
N ALA A 730 -32.44 23.08 -40.03
CA ALA A 730 -32.24 24.23 -40.91
C ALA A 730 -32.42 23.87 -42.40
N MET A 731 -31.92 22.71 -42.84
CA MET A 731 -32.16 22.19 -44.20
C MET A 731 -33.63 21.88 -44.44
N GLY A 732 -34.34 21.36 -43.44
CA GLY A 732 -35.80 21.16 -43.51
C GLY A 732 -36.57 22.48 -43.66
N LEU A 733 -36.20 23.49 -42.86
CA LEU A 733 -36.81 24.82 -42.93
C LEU A 733 -36.53 25.52 -44.27
N SER A 734 -35.33 25.39 -44.84
CA SER A 734 -35.01 25.99 -46.14
C SER A 734 -35.81 25.34 -47.28
N LEU A 735 -36.04 24.03 -47.23
CA LEU A 735 -36.94 23.34 -48.17
C LEU A 735 -38.39 23.80 -48.03
N LEU A 736 -38.87 24.04 -46.79
CA LEU A 736 -40.20 24.60 -46.56
C LEU A 736 -40.33 26.02 -47.11
N VAL A 737 -39.32 26.88 -46.92
CA VAL A 737 -39.28 28.23 -47.50
C VAL A 737 -39.26 28.14 -49.03
N PHE A 738 -38.47 27.25 -49.61
CA PHE A 738 -38.44 27.03 -51.07
C PHE A 738 -39.80 26.57 -51.61
N ALA A 739 -40.45 25.64 -50.92
CA ALA A 739 -41.81 25.19 -51.27
C ALA A 739 -42.82 26.34 -51.15
N TRP A 740 -42.73 27.15 -50.09
CA TRP A 740 -43.56 28.33 -49.88
C TRP A 740 -43.38 29.37 -50.99
N GLU A 741 -42.14 29.68 -51.37
CA GLU A 741 -41.81 30.57 -52.49
C GLU A 741 -42.42 30.07 -53.80
N HIS A 742 -42.31 28.77 -54.08
CA HIS A 742 -42.94 28.15 -55.25
C HIS A 742 -44.46 28.24 -55.21
N LEU A 743 -45.07 28.05 -54.04
CA LEU A 743 -46.52 28.12 -53.85
C LEU A 743 -47.03 29.56 -54.00
N VAL A 744 -46.31 30.54 -53.45
CA VAL A 744 -46.58 31.97 -53.64
C VAL A 744 -46.41 32.38 -55.11
N TYR A 745 -45.32 31.94 -55.76
CA TYR A 745 -45.09 32.20 -57.18
C TYR A 745 -46.21 31.59 -58.05
N TRP A 746 -46.61 30.36 -57.76
CA TRP A 746 -47.69 29.66 -58.46
C TRP A 746 -49.05 30.36 -58.26
N LYS A 747 -49.36 30.81 -57.05
CA LYS A 747 -50.61 31.52 -56.71
C LYS A 747 -50.66 32.93 -57.34
N ILE A 748 -49.56 33.67 -57.32
CA ILE A 748 -49.44 34.99 -57.98
C ILE A 748 -49.59 34.85 -59.51
N ARG A 749 -49.07 33.77 -60.10
CA ARG A 749 -49.20 33.49 -61.54
C ARG A 749 -50.64 33.18 -61.98
N HIS A 750 -51.46 32.60 -61.10
CA HIS A 750 -52.88 32.34 -61.35
C HIS A 750 -53.81 33.53 -61.01
N CYS A 751 -53.39 34.48 -60.16
CA CYS A 751 -54.20 35.65 -59.78
C CYS A 751 -53.96 36.92 -60.63
N LEU A 752 -52.87 37.02 -61.41
CA LEU A 752 -52.60 38.19 -62.27
C LEU A 752 -53.10 38.00 -63.71
N GLY A 753 -54.41 38.10 -63.87
CA GLY A 753 -55.01 38.61 -65.11
C GLY A 753 -54.81 40.12 -65.17
N ARG A 754 -53.97 40.57 -66.12
CA ARG A 754 -53.83 41.93 -66.69
C ARG A 754 -54.61 43.06 -65.96
N SER A 755 -54.04 43.64 -64.90
CA SER A 755 -54.41 44.98 -64.43
C SER A 755 -53.22 45.69 -63.77
N GLY A 756 -52.98 46.94 -64.17
CA GLY A 756 -51.87 47.76 -63.72
C GLY A 756 -52.20 48.47 -62.41
N GLY A 757 -51.41 48.19 -61.38
CA GLY A 757 -51.45 48.94 -60.12
C GLY A 757 -51.23 48.05 -58.92
N MET A 758 -49.99 47.59 -58.70
CA MET A 758 -49.49 47.11 -57.39
C MET A 758 -47.96 46.95 -57.44
N ASP A 759 -47.25 48.04 -57.76
CA ASP A 759 -45.77 48.09 -57.72
C ASP A 759 -45.19 48.19 -56.29
N PHE A 760 -46.02 48.29 -55.26
CA PHE A 760 -45.54 48.43 -53.88
C PHE A 760 -45.20 47.09 -53.21
N LEU A 761 -45.90 46.00 -53.54
CA LEU A 761 -45.68 44.67 -52.93
C LEU A 761 -44.67 43.80 -53.70
N LEU A 762 -44.48 44.05 -55.00
CA LEU A 762 -43.47 43.36 -55.82
C LEU A 762 -42.04 43.89 -55.62
N ALA A 763 -41.86 44.96 -54.82
CA ALA A 763 -40.55 45.49 -54.47
C ALA A 763 -39.78 44.64 -53.43
N LEU A 764 -40.47 43.73 -52.73
CA LEU A 764 -39.86 42.84 -51.72
C LEU A 764 -39.16 41.61 -52.32
N SER A 765 -39.38 41.27 -53.59
CA SER A 765 -38.93 39.99 -54.18
C SER A 765 -38.01 40.11 -55.39
N ARG A 766 -37.69 41.31 -55.88
CA ARG A 766 -36.90 41.46 -57.11
C ARG A 766 -35.39 41.45 -56.87
N GLU A 767 -34.83 40.28 -56.61
CA GLU A 767 -33.42 40.00 -56.88
C GLU A 767 -33.21 39.89 -58.40
N LYS A 768 -32.46 40.84 -58.97
CA LYS A 768 -31.75 40.63 -60.23
C LYS A 768 -30.26 40.60 -59.91
N GLY A 769 -29.71 39.40 -59.78
CA GLY A 769 -28.29 39.17 -59.95
C GLY A 769 -27.94 39.39 -61.43
N LEU A 770 -27.09 40.38 -61.71
CA LEU A 770 -26.47 40.54 -63.02
C LEU A 770 -25.24 39.64 -63.05
N GLY A 771 -25.23 38.67 -63.97
CA GLY A 771 -24.07 37.82 -64.20
C GLY A 771 -24.28 36.85 -65.37
N ALA A 772 -24.63 37.36 -66.57
CA ALA A 772 -24.34 36.71 -67.86
C ALA A 772 -24.90 37.56 -69.02
N SER A 773 -24.07 38.45 -69.57
CA SER A 773 -24.02 38.67 -71.03
C SER A 773 -22.85 37.77 -71.46
N THR A 774 -22.98 36.83 -72.39
CA THR A 774 -23.35 37.01 -73.79
C THR A 774 -23.48 35.59 -74.35
N HIS A 775 -24.55 35.24 -75.09
CA HIS A 775 -24.41 34.42 -76.31
C HIS A 775 -25.74 34.38 -77.09
N HIS A 776 -25.59 34.64 -78.37
CA HIS A 776 -26.60 34.66 -79.42
C HIS A 776 -27.24 33.27 -79.66
N ARG A 777 -28.54 33.30 -80.02
CA ARG A 777 -29.25 32.47 -81.03
C ARG A 777 -28.75 31.03 -81.30
N LEU A 778 -29.63 30.03 -81.17
CA LEU A 778 -30.39 29.40 -82.27
C LEU A 778 -31.16 28.15 -81.81
N CYS A 779 -32.22 27.84 -82.58
CA CYS A 779 -33.25 26.83 -82.41
C CYS A 779 -32.79 25.37 -82.59
N LEU A 780 -33.71 24.45 -82.23
CA LEU A 780 -33.79 23.01 -82.56
C LEU A 780 -32.71 22.16 -81.88
N GLY A 781 -32.98 21.03 -81.23
CA GLY A 781 -33.96 19.98 -81.50
C GLY A 781 -33.18 18.66 -81.50
N SER A 782 -33.77 17.61 -80.94
CA SER A 782 -33.45 16.19 -81.16
C SER A 782 -32.11 15.60 -80.63
N THR A 783 -32.31 14.65 -79.70
CA THR A 783 -31.74 13.28 -79.64
C THR A 783 -30.24 13.03 -79.37
N VAL A 784 -30.04 12.33 -78.24
CA VAL A 784 -29.27 11.08 -78.07
C VAL A 784 -27.84 11.03 -78.62
N GLN A 785 -26.83 10.96 -77.72
CA GLN A 785 -25.82 9.90 -77.79
C GLN A 785 -25.05 9.71 -76.47
N LYS A 786 -25.03 8.44 -76.01
CA LYS A 786 -24.11 7.86 -75.01
C LYS A 786 -22.66 8.06 -75.46
N VAL A 787 -21.71 8.31 -74.54
CA VAL A 787 -20.41 7.60 -74.41
C VAL A 787 -19.92 7.71 -72.96
N GLY A 788 -19.43 6.58 -72.42
CA GLY A 788 -19.06 6.33 -71.03
C GLY A 788 -17.68 6.83 -70.56
N PRO A 789 -17.14 6.20 -69.50
CA PRO A 789 -16.33 6.87 -68.47
C PRO A 789 -14.81 6.78 -68.74
N ARG A 790 -14.06 7.75 -68.19
CA ARG A 790 -12.62 7.59 -67.95
C ARG A 790 -12.28 8.01 -66.52
N THR A 791 -11.85 7.02 -65.75
CA THR A 791 -10.80 7.05 -64.72
C THR A 791 -9.69 8.07 -65.09
N SER A 792 -8.98 8.72 -64.18
CA SER A 792 -8.26 8.20 -63.01
C SER A 792 -7.57 9.34 -62.25
N PHE A 793 -7.43 9.14 -60.93
CA PHE A 793 -6.31 9.55 -60.06
C PHE A 793 -5.80 11.00 -60.07
N LEU A 794 -5.94 11.67 -58.91
CA LEU A 794 -4.76 12.25 -58.26
C LEU A 794 -4.91 12.23 -56.73
N LYS A 795 -3.91 11.59 -56.13
CA LYS A 795 -3.64 11.38 -54.71
C LYS A 795 -2.83 12.58 -54.21
N VAL A 796 -3.17 13.18 -53.08
CA VAL A 796 -2.16 13.76 -52.17
C VAL A 796 -2.64 13.51 -50.74
N THR A 797 -1.81 12.71 -50.05
CA THR A 797 -1.71 12.46 -48.61
C THR A 797 -1.30 13.69 -47.83
#